data_AF-A0A7C6IMV6-F1
#
_entry.id   AF-A0A7C6IMV6-F1
#
_cell.length_a   1.000
_cell.length_b   1.000
_cell.length_c   1.000
_cell.angle_alpha   90.00
_cell.angle_beta   90.00
_cell.angle_gamma   90.00
#
_symmetry.space_group_name_H-M   'P 1'
#
loop_
_entity.id
_entity.type
_entity.pdbx_description
1 polymer ?
#
loop_
_entity_poly.entity_id
_entity_poly.type
_entity_poly.pdbx_seq_one_letter_code
_entity_poly.pdbx_strand_id
1 'polypeptide(L)'
;MDFREYLKNGLVIFDGAMGTMLQSKGLKAGDLPELLNIEKPDLIIEIHKDYLKAGAKVITTNTFGANALKLKDSGQSVDTIIQAAVENAKKARFNNDTYIALDMGPLGELLEPMGTLTFTEAYNLFKEQVIAGVKNGVDLFLIETMTDLYETKAAVLAVKENSDLPVLCTMSFEEDGRTFTGCSIPSMVMVLQGLGVDALGVNCSLGPKELEAIVDEVLSYARIPVLVQANAGLPTIVSGETVFNFAPERYAAYARKFVEKGVRLIGGCCGTTAEHIEVLANSVKDVDPKVREVPKYSAICTPTGVVMIDGIKVIGERINPTGKKRFKEALVKGDLDYILKEAISQVDAGAEVLDVNVGLPEINEAETMVKVIKEIQAILDVPLQIDSTDPKVIEQGLRIYNGKALVNSVNGEEESLESILPLVKKYGAAVLGLTLDEKGIPETAEGRFAIAEKIVKRAEEYGIAREDIFIDCLTLTAAAQQEGVKETLKALQMVKERLGVKTVLGVSNVSFGLPNRGLVNKTFLAASIYAGLDLPIIDPLNKDMMDTVRASRVLWNEDKGAEEYLAAYDGQKQENKTAMEAQTAKEKDLYKIILQGMKDDAKEATKLLLSKYEALEVVNEYIVPALDVMGERYEKGVIFLPQLIRSAETVKESFEVIKEALTAQGNEEISKGKIVLATVEGDVHDIGKNIVKVLLENYNYEVIDLGKNVPKELIVEEAKKHQVKLVGLSALMTTTVKHMEEAILALKKENLDCKVMVGGAVLNEDYAKMIKADYYGKDAREAVNIAREVLG
;
A
#
# COMPACT_ATOMS: atom_id res chain seq x y z
N MET A 1 0.71 35.82 0.81
CA MET A 1 -0.22 35.19 -0.16
C MET A 1 -0.50 33.79 0.33
N ASP A 2 -1.73 33.31 0.26
CA ASP A 2 -2.04 31.92 0.61
C ASP A 2 -1.26 30.96 -0.31
N PHE A 3 -0.67 29.90 0.26
CA PHE A 3 0.15 28.96 -0.50
C PHE A 3 -0.68 28.25 -1.59
N ARG A 4 -1.95 27.92 -1.30
CA ARG A 4 -2.85 27.29 -2.28
C ARG A 4 -3.15 28.21 -3.45
N GLU A 5 -3.30 29.51 -3.20
CA GLU A 5 -3.46 30.50 -4.27
C GLU A 5 -2.21 30.61 -5.14
N TYR A 6 -1.03 30.61 -4.53
CA TYR A 6 0.23 30.62 -5.27
C TYR A 6 0.38 29.36 -6.13
N LEU A 7 0.05 28.19 -5.58
CA LEU A 7 0.20 26.89 -6.24
C LEU A 7 -0.65 26.74 -7.51
N LYS A 8 -1.77 27.46 -7.62
CA LYS A 8 -2.63 27.44 -8.82
C LYS A 8 -1.91 27.91 -10.08
N ASN A 9 -1.00 28.89 -9.95
CA ASN A 9 -0.40 29.56 -11.10
C ASN A 9 1.14 29.56 -11.09
N GLY A 10 1.77 29.48 -9.92
CA GLY A 10 3.22 29.58 -9.75
C GLY A 10 3.94 28.24 -9.84
N LEU A 11 5.20 28.28 -10.29
CA LEU A 11 6.19 27.24 -10.01
C LEU A 11 6.72 27.43 -8.59
N VAL A 12 6.79 26.35 -7.82
CA VAL A 12 7.36 26.36 -6.45
C VAL A 12 8.70 25.65 -6.47
N ILE A 13 9.76 26.34 -6.04
CA ILE A 13 11.09 25.75 -5.86
C ILE A 13 11.26 25.42 -4.38
N PHE A 14 11.51 24.14 -4.08
CA PHE A 14 11.87 23.63 -2.76
C PHE A 14 13.39 23.71 -2.55
N ASP A 15 13.81 23.54 -1.30
CA ASP A 15 15.22 23.38 -0.95
C ASP A 15 15.77 22.01 -1.37
N GLY A 16 17.04 21.78 -1.03
CA GLY A 16 17.74 20.51 -1.23
C GLY A 16 17.91 19.73 0.08
N ALA A 17 18.80 18.74 0.10
CA ALA A 17 18.96 17.87 1.26
C ALA A 17 19.48 18.60 2.52
N MET A 18 18.76 18.46 3.64
CA MET A 18 19.26 18.82 4.97
C MET A 18 20.36 17.86 5.43
N GLY A 19 20.11 16.55 5.35
CA GLY A 19 21.04 15.52 5.82
C GLY A 19 22.42 15.57 5.15
N THR A 20 22.47 15.75 3.82
CA THR A 20 23.74 15.91 3.07
C THR A 20 24.53 17.13 3.52
N MET A 21 23.83 18.27 3.75
CA MET A 21 24.49 19.49 4.23
C MET A 21 25.03 19.31 5.64
N LEU A 22 24.30 18.62 6.53
CA LEU A 22 24.76 18.31 7.88
C LEU A 22 25.97 17.37 7.89
N GLN A 23 25.99 16.35 7.04
CA GLN A 23 27.13 15.45 6.88
C GLN A 23 28.40 16.20 6.45
N SER A 24 28.29 17.11 5.47
CA SER A 24 29.41 17.95 5.03
C SER A 24 29.99 18.83 6.14
N LYS A 25 29.18 19.11 7.18
CA LYS A 25 29.55 19.91 8.36
C LYS A 25 29.83 19.05 9.61
N GLY A 26 30.04 17.74 9.43
CA GLY A 26 30.57 16.84 10.46
C GLY A 26 29.54 16.06 11.28
N LEU A 27 28.29 15.96 10.83
CA LEU A 27 27.32 15.00 11.40
C LEU A 27 27.83 13.56 11.21
N LYS A 28 27.87 12.77 12.27
CA LYS A 28 28.36 11.38 12.20
C LYS A 28 27.21 10.42 11.87
N ALA A 29 27.60 9.22 11.43
CA ALA A 29 26.69 8.11 11.25
C ALA A 29 25.97 7.76 12.56
N GLY A 30 24.64 7.75 12.54
CA GLY A 30 23.81 7.38 13.69
C GLY A 30 23.48 8.48 14.68
N ASP A 31 24.03 9.68 14.49
CA ASP A 31 23.53 10.86 15.19
C ASP A 31 22.12 11.19 14.69
N LEU A 32 21.20 11.55 15.61
CA LEU A 32 19.87 12.04 15.26
C LEU A 32 19.98 13.49 14.73
N PRO A 33 19.76 13.75 13.42
CA PRO A 33 19.90 15.09 12.86
C PRO A 33 19.02 16.13 13.57
N GLU A 34 17.86 15.71 14.06
CA GLU A 34 16.86 16.57 14.69
C GLU A 34 17.34 17.19 16.00
N LEU A 35 18.29 16.55 16.72
CA LEU A 35 18.87 17.10 17.94
C LEU A 35 19.69 18.38 17.67
N LEU A 36 20.25 18.51 16.47
CA LEU A 36 21.03 19.68 16.07
C LEU A 36 20.19 20.96 16.02
N ASN A 37 18.86 20.86 15.98
CA ASN A 37 17.98 22.02 16.13
C ASN A 37 18.22 22.76 17.46
N ILE A 38 18.59 22.02 18.51
CA ILE A 38 18.84 22.55 19.85
C ILE A 38 20.35 22.73 20.09
N GLU A 39 21.15 21.74 19.70
CA GLU A 39 22.58 21.72 20.01
C GLU A 39 23.40 22.65 19.12
N LYS A 40 22.99 22.82 17.86
CA LYS A 40 23.70 23.63 16.86
C LYS A 40 22.72 24.47 16.03
N PRO A 41 21.91 25.36 16.63
CA PRO A 41 20.87 26.11 15.92
C PRO A 41 21.45 27.00 14.81
N ASP A 42 22.61 27.63 15.03
CA ASP A 42 23.25 28.50 14.04
C ASP A 42 23.60 27.75 12.75
N LEU A 43 23.97 26.47 12.85
CA LEU A 43 24.25 25.60 11.71
C LEU A 43 23.01 25.39 10.84
N ILE A 44 21.88 25.09 11.48
CA ILE A 44 20.58 24.87 10.81
C ILE A 44 20.11 26.16 10.14
N ILE A 45 20.23 27.29 10.85
CA ILE A 45 19.87 28.62 10.33
C ILE A 45 20.71 28.96 9.09
N GLU A 46 22.01 28.66 9.11
CA GLU A 46 22.91 28.90 7.97
C GLU A 46 22.50 28.07 6.75
N ILE A 47 22.24 26.78 6.91
CA ILE A 47 21.82 25.89 5.81
C ILE A 47 20.52 26.39 5.17
N HIS A 48 19.51 26.76 5.96
CA HIS A 48 18.28 27.34 5.44
C HIS A 48 18.54 28.65 4.68
N LYS A 49 19.39 29.54 5.22
CA LYS A 49 19.76 30.79 4.54
C LYS A 49 20.43 30.54 3.20
N ASP A 50 21.25 29.50 3.08
CA ASP A 50 21.94 29.16 1.84
C ASP A 50 20.95 28.68 0.77
N TYR A 51 19.98 27.82 1.12
CA TYR A 51 18.92 27.43 0.19
C TYR A 51 18.00 28.59 -0.21
N LEU A 52 17.66 29.48 0.72
CA LEU A 52 16.87 30.68 0.40
C LEU A 52 17.61 31.63 -0.55
N LYS A 53 18.91 31.82 -0.36
CA LYS A 53 19.74 32.61 -1.29
C LYS A 53 19.84 31.95 -2.67
N ALA A 54 19.86 30.62 -2.72
CA ALA A 54 19.85 29.85 -3.95
C ALA A 54 18.53 29.94 -4.73
N GLY A 55 17.47 30.48 -4.12
CA GLY A 55 16.18 30.70 -4.79
C GLY A 55 15.07 29.73 -4.37
N ALA A 56 15.27 28.93 -3.32
CA ALA A 56 14.19 28.16 -2.71
C ALA A 56 13.11 29.11 -2.17
N LYS A 57 11.86 28.75 -2.41
CA LYS A 57 10.67 29.44 -1.88
C LYS A 57 10.06 28.72 -0.69
N VAL A 58 10.25 27.40 -0.63
CA VAL A 58 9.86 26.58 0.52
C VAL A 58 11.12 25.97 1.11
N ILE A 59 11.27 26.09 2.43
CA ILE A 59 12.28 25.35 3.18
C ILE A 59 11.61 24.29 4.05
N THR A 60 12.24 23.13 4.13
CA THR A 60 11.82 21.98 4.93
C THR A 60 12.46 22.07 6.30
N THR A 61 11.69 21.96 7.39
CA THR A 61 12.28 21.93 8.74
C THR A 61 13.15 20.70 8.92
N ASN A 62 14.21 20.77 9.74
CA ASN A 62 15.01 19.61 10.10
C ASN A 62 14.25 18.69 11.08
N THR A 63 13.18 18.05 10.60
CA THR A 63 12.21 17.28 11.41
C THR A 63 11.82 15.95 10.77
N PHE A 64 12.48 15.50 9.70
CA PHE A 64 12.21 14.25 8.99
C PHE A 64 11.91 13.05 9.92
N GLY A 65 12.75 12.85 10.95
CA GLY A 65 12.61 11.79 11.94
C GLY A 65 12.04 12.23 13.29
N ALA A 66 11.43 13.41 13.41
CA ALA A 66 10.98 13.99 14.69
C ALA A 66 9.67 13.37 15.23
N ASN A 67 9.63 12.05 15.40
CA ASN A 67 8.50 11.33 15.98
C ASN A 67 8.88 10.62 17.30
N ALA A 68 7.88 10.26 18.10
CA ALA A 68 8.12 9.71 19.44
C ALA A 68 8.87 8.37 19.44
N LEU A 69 8.78 7.55 18.39
CA LEU A 69 9.53 6.30 18.28
C LEU A 69 11.03 6.56 18.10
N LYS A 70 11.38 7.44 17.16
CA LYS A 70 12.77 7.81 16.86
C LYS A 70 13.41 8.65 17.97
N LEU A 71 12.63 9.47 18.67
CA LEU A 71 13.12 10.36 19.73
C LEU A 71 13.16 9.71 21.13
N LYS A 72 12.71 8.45 21.28
CA LYS A 72 12.56 7.78 22.59
C LYS A 72 13.79 7.88 23.50
N ASP A 73 14.99 7.70 22.94
CA ASP A 73 16.26 7.69 23.67
C ASP A 73 17.01 9.04 23.63
N SER A 74 16.40 10.07 23.02
CA SER A 74 17.02 11.39 22.85
C SER A 74 16.92 12.29 24.08
N GLY A 75 16.01 11.97 25.01
CA GLY A 75 15.67 12.82 26.16
C GLY A 75 14.88 14.10 25.81
N GLN A 76 14.49 14.28 24.55
CA GLN A 76 13.70 15.41 24.06
C GLN A 76 12.30 14.96 23.65
N SER A 77 11.31 15.83 23.81
CA SER A 77 9.96 15.60 23.28
C SER A 77 9.85 16.05 21.82
N VAL A 78 8.86 15.50 21.10
CA VAL A 78 8.51 15.90 19.73
C VAL A 78 8.25 17.40 19.64
N ASP A 79 7.47 17.95 20.58
CA ASP A 79 7.15 19.39 20.62
C ASP A 79 8.39 20.28 20.77
N THR A 80 9.35 19.91 21.65
CA THR A 80 10.57 20.70 21.86
C THR A 80 11.45 20.72 20.61
N ILE A 81 11.62 19.57 19.95
CA ILE A 81 12.41 19.45 18.71
C ILE A 81 11.77 20.25 17.58
N ILE A 82 10.46 20.07 17.37
CA ILE A 82 9.73 20.80 16.32
C ILE A 82 9.73 22.30 16.60
N GLN A 83 9.55 22.72 17.85
CA GLN A 83 9.65 24.14 18.22
C GLN A 83 11.01 24.72 17.81
N ALA A 84 12.11 24.07 18.21
CA ALA A 84 13.46 24.53 17.87
C ALA A 84 13.69 24.59 16.35
N ALA A 85 13.25 23.56 15.61
CA ALA A 85 13.37 23.50 14.16
C ALA A 85 12.62 24.65 13.46
N VAL A 86 11.37 24.90 13.87
CA VAL A 86 10.53 25.97 13.31
C VAL A 86 11.09 27.35 13.66
N GLU A 87 11.59 27.55 14.89
CA GLU A 87 12.25 28.79 15.28
C GLU A 87 13.51 29.06 14.46
N ASN A 88 14.32 28.03 14.18
CA ASN A 88 15.51 28.14 13.34
C ASN A 88 15.14 28.53 11.90
N ALA A 89 14.15 27.86 11.31
CA ALA A 89 13.65 28.19 9.98
C ALA A 89 13.07 29.63 9.91
N LYS A 90 12.37 30.09 10.96
CA LYS A 90 11.88 31.47 11.07
C LYS A 90 13.01 32.51 11.17
N LYS A 91 14.11 32.20 11.87
CA LYS A 91 15.31 33.06 11.95
C LYS A 91 16.07 33.13 10.62
N ALA A 92 15.98 32.08 9.80
CA ALA A 92 16.60 32.04 8.48
C ALA A 92 15.84 32.84 7.42
N ARG A 93 14.51 32.92 7.54
CA ARG A 93 13.60 33.61 6.64
C ARG A 93 13.97 35.10 6.47
N PHE A 94 14.26 35.51 5.23
CA PHE A 94 14.59 36.91 4.90
C PHE A 94 13.37 37.80 4.67
N ASN A 95 12.24 37.23 4.24
CA ASN A 95 11.01 37.96 3.90
C ASN A 95 9.76 37.08 4.11
N ASN A 96 8.57 37.68 3.99
CA ASN A 96 7.29 36.97 4.15
C ASN A 96 6.85 36.17 2.90
N ASP A 97 7.69 36.09 1.85
CA ASP A 97 7.39 35.38 0.60
C ASP A 97 7.95 33.94 0.59
N THR A 98 8.57 33.53 1.69
CA THR A 98 9.10 32.18 1.93
C THR A 98 8.14 31.39 2.82
N TYR A 99 7.90 30.12 2.49
CA TYR A 99 7.10 29.20 3.30
C TYR A 99 8.00 28.21 4.06
N ILE A 100 7.58 27.84 5.27
CA ILE A 100 8.20 26.79 6.08
C ILE A 100 7.27 25.57 6.07
N ALA A 101 7.78 24.46 5.53
CA ALA A 101 7.11 23.18 5.58
C ALA A 101 7.59 22.38 6.79
N LEU A 102 6.64 21.88 7.60
CA LEU A 102 6.98 20.83 8.55
C LEU A 102 7.28 19.56 7.76
N ASP A 103 8.53 19.13 7.80
CA ASP A 103 8.98 17.89 7.19
C ASP A 103 8.64 16.69 8.08
N MET A 104 7.93 15.71 7.54
CA MET A 104 7.44 14.51 8.23
C MET A 104 7.77 13.28 7.38
N GLY A 105 8.78 12.52 7.79
CA GLY A 105 9.15 11.26 7.16
C GLY A 105 8.45 10.03 7.76
N PRO A 106 8.77 8.81 7.27
CA PRO A 106 8.25 7.57 7.82
C PRO A 106 8.61 7.38 9.29
N LEU A 107 7.73 6.72 10.04
CA LEU A 107 7.91 6.42 11.46
C LEU A 107 9.08 5.46 11.70
N GLY A 108 9.39 4.62 10.71
CA GLY A 108 10.50 3.66 10.75
C GLY A 108 10.12 2.28 11.29
N GLU A 109 8.82 2.00 11.47
CA GLU A 109 8.27 0.69 11.81
C GLU A 109 7.20 0.29 10.79
N LEU A 110 7.09 -1.01 10.52
CA LEU A 110 6.07 -1.56 9.62
C LEU A 110 4.70 -1.58 10.31
N LEU A 111 3.65 -1.22 9.57
CA LEU A 111 2.27 -1.32 10.02
C LEU A 111 1.77 -2.77 9.96
N GLU A 112 0.77 -3.09 10.78
CA GLU A 112 0.01 -4.35 10.67
C GLU A 112 -0.56 -4.54 9.24
N PRO A 113 -0.51 -5.76 8.67
CA PRO A 113 -0.01 -7.00 9.28
C PRO A 113 1.50 -7.24 9.11
N MET A 114 2.23 -6.36 8.42
CA MET A 114 3.67 -6.54 8.14
C MET A 114 4.57 -6.28 9.35
N GLY A 115 4.08 -5.51 10.32
CA GLY A 115 4.74 -5.27 11.60
C GLY A 115 3.74 -5.13 12.74
N THR A 116 4.17 -4.51 13.83
CA THR A 116 3.41 -4.42 15.08
C THR A 116 2.65 -3.11 15.23
N LEU A 117 2.95 -2.09 14.41
CA LEU A 117 2.36 -0.77 14.57
C LEU A 117 0.93 -0.77 14.01
N THR A 118 -0.06 -0.46 14.85
CA THR A 118 -1.43 -0.33 14.37
C THR A 118 -1.60 0.99 13.61
N PHE A 119 -2.57 1.03 12.68
CA PHE A 119 -2.94 2.26 11.99
C PHE A 119 -3.28 3.42 12.95
N THR A 120 -3.95 3.11 14.06
CA THR A 120 -4.34 4.11 15.06
C THR A 120 -3.13 4.66 15.80
N GLU A 121 -2.15 3.82 16.14
CA GLU A 121 -0.90 4.28 16.75
C GLU A 121 -0.09 5.13 15.78
N ALA A 122 0.05 4.70 14.52
CA ALA A 122 0.71 5.50 13.48
C ALA A 122 0.05 6.88 13.33
N TYR A 123 -1.28 6.93 13.24
CA TYR A 123 -2.04 8.18 13.21
C TYR A 123 -1.74 9.07 14.42
N ASN A 124 -1.70 8.51 15.63
CA ASN A 124 -1.45 9.29 16.85
C ASN A 124 -0.02 9.85 16.88
N LEU A 125 0.97 9.11 16.39
CA LEU A 125 2.36 9.55 16.28
C LEU A 125 2.52 10.70 15.27
N PHE A 126 1.82 10.65 14.13
CA PHE A 126 1.78 11.77 13.19
C PHE A 126 1.00 12.96 13.76
N LYS A 127 -0.12 12.71 14.45
CA LYS A 127 -0.93 13.77 15.08
C LYS A 127 -0.12 14.59 16.09
N GLU A 128 0.76 13.95 16.86
CA GLU A 128 1.65 14.67 17.79
C GLU A 128 2.53 15.68 17.05
N GLN A 129 3.14 15.28 15.93
CA GLN A 129 3.95 16.15 15.07
C GLN A 129 3.12 17.30 14.49
N VAL A 130 1.91 17.01 14.01
CA VAL A 130 1.00 18.01 13.43
C VAL A 130 0.62 19.06 14.47
N ILE A 131 0.22 18.65 15.67
CA ILE A 131 -0.14 19.58 16.76
C ILE A 131 1.04 20.49 17.11
N ALA A 132 2.24 19.92 17.23
CA ALA A 132 3.46 20.69 17.48
C ALA A 132 3.76 21.67 16.33
N GLY A 133 3.63 21.25 15.07
CA GLY A 133 3.83 22.10 13.89
C GLY A 133 2.86 23.29 13.86
N VAL A 134 1.56 23.04 14.02
CA VAL A 134 0.53 24.10 14.05
C VAL A 134 0.79 25.08 15.18
N LYS A 135 1.04 24.57 16.40
CA LYS A 135 1.33 25.40 17.58
C LYS A 135 2.53 26.32 17.35
N ASN A 136 3.57 25.82 16.70
CA ASN A 136 4.80 26.58 16.44
C ASN A 136 4.73 27.41 15.17
N GLY A 137 3.65 27.34 14.39
CA GLY A 137 3.33 28.22 13.27
C GLY A 137 4.15 27.93 12.01
N VAL A 138 4.11 26.69 11.54
CA VAL A 138 4.50 26.29 10.17
C VAL A 138 3.46 26.78 9.16
N ASP A 139 3.84 26.88 7.88
CA ASP A 139 2.92 27.35 6.83
C ASP A 139 2.27 26.20 6.05
N LEU A 140 2.91 25.03 6.00
CA LEU A 140 2.39 23.81 5.37
C LEU A 140 3.03 22.55 5.96
N PHE A 141 2.52 21.39 5.57
CA PHE A 141 3.08 20.07 5.88
C PHE A 141 3.64 19.42 4.61
N LEU A 142 4.81 18.81 4.73
CA LEU A 142 5.39 17.91 3.74
C LEU A 142 5.51 16.52 4.37
N ILE A 143 4.69 15.59 3.90
CA ILE A 143 4.81 14.17 4.23
C ILE A 143 5.66 13.55 3.12
N GLU A 144 6.91 13.19 3.39
CA GLU A 144 7.83 12.76 2.33
C GLU A 144 8.48 11.39 2.56
N THR A 145 8.99 10.82 1.49
CA THR A 145 9.73 9.54 1.48
C THR A 145 8.90 8.37 2.02
N MET A 146 7.57 8.43 1.87
CA MET A 146 6.71 7.34 2.34
C MET A 146 6.85 6.12 1.42
N THR A 147 6.94 4.93 2.02
CA THR A 147 7.08 3.67 1.28
C THR A 147 5.87 2.74 1.44
N ASP A 148 4.98 3.04 2.38
CA ASP A 148 3.72 2.34 2.64
C ASP A 148 2.53 3.29 2.46
N LEU A 149 1.58 2.91 1.61
CA LEU A 149 0.36 3.69 1.38
C LEU A 149 -0.52 3.78 2.63
N TYR A 150 -0.49 2.77 3.50
CA TYR A 150 -1.33 2.75 4.70
C TYR A 150 -0.81 3.72 5.76
N GLU A 151 0.50 3.72 5.98
CA GLU A 151 1.18 4.72 6.81
C GLU A 151 0.97 6.14 6.26
N THR A 152 1.09 6.30 4.94
CA THR A 152 0.84 7.58 4.26
C THR A 152 -0.57 8.08 4.52
N LYS A 153 -1.58 7.20 4.43
CA LYS A 153 -2.97 7.53 4.74
C LYS A 153 -3.12 7.97 6.20
N ALA A 154 -2.46 7.30 7.14
CA ALA A 154 -2.47 7.69 8.56
C ALA A 154 -1.89 9.10 8.76
N ALA A 155 -0.77 9.42 8.11
CA ALA A 155 -0.13 10.74 8.15
C ALA A 155 -1.03 11.83 7.56
N VAL A 156 -1.60 11.60 6.36
CA VAL A 156 -2.49 12.56 5.70
C VAL A 156 -3.73 12.81 6.55
N LEU A 157 -4.37 11.77 7.09
CA LEU A 157 -5.52 11.95 7.99
C LEU A 157 -5.13 12.70 9.27
N ALA A 158 -3.95 12.44 9.84
CA ALA A 158 -3.47 13.17 11.01
C ALA A 158 -3.35 14.67 10.72
N VAL A 159 -2.85 15.06 9.54
CA VAL A 159 -2.82 16.46 9.11
C VAL A 159 -4.24 17.01 8.91
N LYS A 160 -5.05 16.36 8.06
CA LYS A 160 -6.38 16.85 7.66
C LYS A 160 -7.39 16.95 8.82
N GLU A 161 -7.25 16.11 9.84
CA GLU A 161 -8.14 16.13 11.01
C GLU A 161 -7.68 17.08 12.13
N ASN A 162 -6.45 17.60 12.06
CA ASN A 162 -5.87 18.44 13.12
C ASN A 162 -5.30 19.77 12.60
N SER A 163 -5.47 20.08 11.30
CA SER A 163 -5.03 21.32 10.67
C SER A 163 -5.78 21.62 9.37
N ASP A 164 -5.96 22.91 9.07
CA ASP A 164 -6.44 23.41 7.78
C ASP A 164 -5.30 23.84 6.84
N LEU A 165 -4.05 23.72 7.28
CA LEU A 165 -2.89 24.12 6.48
C LEU A 165 -2.73 23.25 5.21
N PRO A 166 -2.01 23.74 4.19
CA PRO A 166 -1.67 22.94 3.01
C PRO A 166 -0.90 21.67 3.38
N VAL A 167 -1.21 20.57 2.69
CA VAL A 167 -0.49 19.30 2.84
C VAL A 167 0.03 18.83 1.48
N LEU A 168 1.33 18.57 1.43
CA LEU A 168 2.00 17.96 0.28
C LEU A 168 2.44 16.56 0.69
N CYS A 169 2.34 15.61 -0.23
CA CYS A 169 2.70 14.24 0.07
C CYS A 169 3.51 13.60 -1.05
N THR A 170 4.65 13.00 -0.74
CA THR A 170 5.45 12.24 -1.69
C THR A 170 5.67 10.82 -1.20
N MET A 171 5.70 9.89 -2.16
CA MET A 171 6.14 8.52 -1.92
C MET A 171 7.44 8.25 -2.68
N SER A 172 8.20 7.27 -2.20
CA SER A 172 9.47 6.86 -2.80
C SER A 172 9.32 5.53 -3.52
N PHE A 173 9.72 5.49 -4.79
CA PHE A 173 9.60 4.35 -5.70
C PHE A 173 10.97 3.82 -6.12
N GLU A 174 11.04 2.51 -6.38
CA GLU A 174 12.18 1.84 -6.98
C GLU A 174 12.10 1.93 -8.52
N GLU A 175 13.15 1.47 -9.23
CA GLU A 175 13.24 1.57 -10.70
C GLU A 175 12.10 0.83 -11.43
N ASP A 176 11.48 -0.15 -10.78
CA ASP A 176 10.36 -0.93 -11.31
C ASP A 176 9.00 -0.20 -11.23
N GLY A 177 8.96 1.01 -10.67
CA GLY A 177 7.75 1.79 -10.49
C GLY A 177 6.89 1.35 -9.30
N ARG A 178 7.43 0.55 -8.39
CA ARG A 178 6.77 0.13 -7.14
C ARG A 178 7.46 0.74 -5.93
N THR A 179 6.70 0.97 -4.86
CA THR A 179 7.31 1.25 -3.56
C THR A 179 7.82 -0.06 -2.95
N PHE A 180 8.63 0.06 -1.90
CA PHE A 180 9.09 -1.09 -1.11
C PHE A 180 7.97 -2.06 -0.66
N THR A 181 6.77 -1.54 -0.36
CA THR A 181 5.61 -2.37 0.02
C THR A 181 4.77 -2.85 -1.16
N GLY A 182 5.19 -2.55 -2.39
CA GLY A 182 4.51 -2.90 -3.63
C GLY A 182 3.50 -1.88 -4.14
N CYS A 183 3.35 -0.72 -3.47
CA CYS A 183 2.37 0.28 -3.87
C CYS A 183 2.60 0.73 -5.32
N SER A 184 1.54 0.76 -6.12
CA SER A 184 1.57 1.23 -7.49
C SER A 184 1.43 2.76 -7.56
N ILE A 185 2.05 3.36 -8.58
CA ILE A 185 1.90 4.79 -8.89
C ILE A 185 0.42 5.20 -9.02
N PRO A 186 -0.44 4.51 -9.80
CA PRO A 186 -1.85 4.90 -9.90
C PRO A 186 -2.59 4.79 -8.57
N SER A 187 -2.30 3.78 -7.74
CA SER A 187 -2.89 3.67 -6.39
C SER A 187 -2.51 4.85 -5.49
N MET A 188 -1.23 5.23 -5.45
CA MET A 188 -0.79 6.43 -4.74
C MET A 188 -1.57 7.66 -5.21
N VAL A 189 -1.63 7.88 -6.53
CA VAL A 189 -2.28 9.09 -7.09
C VAL A 189 -3.75 9.14 -6.70
N MET A 190 -4.49 8.04 -6.88
CA MET A 190 -5.92 7.97 -6.58
C MET A 190 -6.24 8.21 -5.11
N VAL A 191 -5.46 7.60 -4.20
CA VAL A 191 -5.69 7.71 -2.76
C VAL A 191 -5.31 9.10 -2.27
N LEU A 192 -4.13 9.62 -2.61
CA LEU A 192 -3.68 10.92 -2.10
C LEU A 192 -4.56 12.07 -2.58
N GLN A 193 -4.93 12.09 -3.88
CA GLN A 193 -5.84 13.11 -4.38
C GLN A 193 -7.25 12.98 -3.75
N GLY A 194 -7.69 11.74 -3.48
CA GLY A 194 -8.98 11.45 -2.84
C GLY A 194 -9.03 11.97 -1.40
N LEU A 195 -7.95 11.78 -0.64
CA LEU A 195 -7.77 12.31 0.71
C LEU A 195 -7.63 13.85 0.74
N GLY A 196 -7.49 14.47 -0.42
CA GLY A 196 -7.48 15.93 -0.57
C GLY A 196 -6.16 16.57 -0.15
N VAL A 197 -5.03 15.97 -0.52
CA VAL A 197 -3.74 16.66 -0.47
C VAL A 197 -3.67 17.76 -1.53
N ASP A 198 -2.89 18.80 -1.25
CA ASP A 198 -2.77 19.99 -2.12
C ASP A 198 -1.75 19.78 -3.24
N ALA A 199 -0.77 18.89 -3.04
CA ALA A 199 0.10 18.35 -4.06
C ALA A 199 0.51 16.93 -3.70
N LEU A 200 0.79 16.13 -4.72
CA LEU A 200 1.36 14.79 -4.55
C LEU A 200 2.62 14.61 -5.40
N GLY A 201 3.42 13.59 -5.15
CA GLY A 201 4.51 13.29 -6.07
C GLY A 201 5.54 12.30 -5.56
N VAL A 202 6.77 12.47 -6.01
CA VAL A 202 7.85 11.52 -5.76
C VAL A 202 9.13 12.21 -5.32
N ASN A 203 9.83 11.59 -4.38
CA ASN A 203 11.13 12.03 -3.91
C ASN A 203 12.03 10.84 -3.59
N CYS A 204 13.33 11.12 -3.47
CA CYS A 204 14.35 10.15 -3.05
C CYS A 204 14.48 8.92 -3.99
N SER A 205 15.21 7.91 -3.51
CA SER A 205 15.63 6.64 -4.15
C SER A 205 16.41 6.75 -5.46
N LEU A 206 15.92 7.54 -6.40
CA LEU A 206 16.37 7.56 -7.78
C LEU A 206 16.90 8.93 -8.19
N GLY A 207 17.82 8.91 -9.15
CA GLY A 207 18.27 10.11 -9.84
C GLY A 207 17.18 10.66 -10.78
N PRO A 208 17.34 11.89 -11.27
CA PRO A 208 16.34 12.52 -12.12
C PRO A 208 16.21 11.86 -13.50
N LYS A 209 17.17 11.02 -13.93
CA LYS A 209 17.05 10.26 -15.17
C LYS A 209 16.14 9.05 -14.97
N GLU A 210 16.37 8.29 -13.91
CA GLU A 210 15.63 7.08 -13.57
C GLU A 210 14.18 7.40 -13.19
N LEU A 211 13.94 8.57 -12.54
CA LEU A 211 12.59 9.05 -12.21
C LEU A 211 11.73 9.46 -13.41
N GLU A 212 12.29 9.60 -14.62
CA GLU A 212 11.55 10.17 -15.74
C GLU A 212 10.28 9.38 -16.09
N ALA A 213 10.37 8.05 -16.11
CA ALA A 213 9.22 7.18 -16.39
C ALA A 213 8.16 7.25 -15.28
N ILE A 214 8.59 7.27 -14.02
CA ILE A 214 7.71 7.37 -12.85
C ILE A 214 6.96 8.70 -12.87
N VAL A 215 7.65 9.80 -13.16
CA VAL A 215 7.04 11.14 -13.26
C VAL A 215 6.03 11.17 -14.40
N ASP A 216 6.33 10.57 -15.56
CA ASP A 216 5.40 10.51 -16.69
C ASP A 216 4.11 9.76 -16.31
N GLU A 217 4.22 8.66 -15.58
CA GLU A 217 3.06 7.91 -15.09
C GLU A 217 2.27 8.70 -14.05
N VAL A 218 2.92 9.31 -13.06
CA VAL A 218 2.24 10.19 -12.08
C VAL A 218 1.47 11.30 -12.80
N LEU A 219 2.08 11.95 -13.79
CA LEU A 219 1.46 13.03 -14.54
C LEU A 219 0.26 12.57 -15.39
N SER A 220 0.18 11.28 -15.74
CA SER A 220 -0.94 10.70 -16.50
C SER A 220 -2.22 10.52 -15.68
N TYR A 221 -2.10 10.42 -14.35
CA TYR A 221 -3.23 10.23 -13.44
C TYR A 221 -3.52 11.47 -12.57
N ALA A 222 -2.49 12.24 -12.19
CA ALA A 222 -2.61 13.27 -11.16
C ALA A 222 -3.37 14.51 -11.66
N ARG A 223 -4.55 14.76 -11.09
CA ARG A 223 -5.39 15.95 -11.39
C ARG A 223 -5.00 17.19 -10.59
N ILE A 224 -4.14 17.01 -9.59
CA ILE A 224 -3.61 18.07 -8.72
C ILE A 224 -2.13 18.35 -9.04
N PRO A 225 -1.53 19.44 -8.52
CA PRO A 225 -0.12 19.75 -8.68
C PRO A 225 0.80 18.59 -8.29
N VAL A 226 1.88 18.40 -9.08
CA VAL A 226 2.88 17.35 -8.86
C VAL A 226 4.18 17.94 -8.33
N LEU A 227 4.73 17.33 -7.28
CA LEU A 227 6.02 17.61 -6.64
C LEU A 227 7.08 16.58 -7.05
N VAL A 228 8.28 17.03 -7.40
CA VAL A 228 9.42 16.13 -7.66
C VAL A 228 10.66 16.63 -6.91
N GLN A 229 11.28 15.76 -6.10
CA GLN A 229 12.54 16.01 -5.40
C GLN A 229 13.51 14.83 -5.61
N ALA A 230 14.22 14.82 -6.72
CA ALA A 230 15.14 13.74 -7.09
C ALA A 230 16.45 13.76 -6.28
N ASN A 231 17.10 12.62 -6.12
CA ASN A 231 18.49 12.56 -5.62
C ASN A 231 19.47 13.14 -6.65
N ALA A 232 20.62 13.63 -6.21
CA ALA A 232 21.73 14.02 -7.09
C ALA A 232 22.46 12.78 -7.64
N GLY A 233 21.72 11.90 -8.33
CA GLY A 233 22.19 10.60 -8.80
C GLY A 233 22.15 9.52 -7.71
N LEU A 234 22.59 8.31 -8.08
CA LEU A 234 22.74 7.21 -7.15
C LEU A 234 23.99 7.40 -6.29
N PRO A 235 23.96 7.01 -4.99
CA PRO A 235 25.11 7.14 -4.11
C PRO A 235 26.27 6.24 -4.58
N THR A 236 27.47 6.81 -4.63
CA THR A 236 28.73 6.08 -4.85
C THR A 236 29.67 6.35 -3.68
N ILE A 237 30.64 5.49 -3.39
CA ILE A 237 31.61 5.73 -2.32
C ILE A 237 32.96 5.98 -2.95
N VAL A 238 33.54 7.10 -2.56
CA VAL A 238 34.89 7.48 -2.94
C VAL A 238 35.66 7.66 -1.65
N SER A 239 36.73 6.87 -1.46
CA SER A 239 37.59 6.93 -0.27
C SER A 239 36.89 6.71 1.09
N GLY A 240 35.82 5.92 1.11
CA GLY A 240 35.06 5.60 2.33
C GLY A 240 33.95 6.61 2.69
N GLU A 241 33.75 7.64 1.86
CA GLU A 241 32.67 8.62 2.00
C GLU A 241 31.63 8.45 0.89
N THR A 242 30.35 8.66 1.20
CA THR A 242 29.26 8.66 0.21
C THR A 242 29.28 9.94 -0.60
N VAL A 243 29.47 9.80 -1.91
CA VAL A 243 29.49 10.89 -2.88
C VAL A 243 28.38 10.68 -3.91
N PHE A 244 27.59 11.73 -4.08
CA PHE A 244 26.58 11.85 -5.13
C PHE A 244 27.20 12.57 -6.32
N ASN A 245 27.59 11.80 -7.34
CA ASN A 245 28.33 12.32 -8.50
C ASN A 245 27.38 12.76 -9.63
N PHE A 246 26.56 13.78 -9.37
CA PHE A 246 25.66 14.35 -10.38
C PHE A 246 25.81 15.87 -10.42
N ALA A 247 26.23 16.40 -11.57
CA ALA A 247 26.52 17.82 -11.69
C ALA A 247 25.26 18.69 -11.62
N PRO A 248 25.30 19.87 -10.97
CA PRO A 248 24.19 20.83 -10.87
C PRO A 248 23.52 21.15 -12.21
N GLU A 249 24.29 21.35 -13.28
CA GLU A 249 23.76 21.69 -14.61
C GLU A 249 22.96 20.54 -15.21
N ARG A 250 23.43 19.31 -14.99
CA ARG A 250 22.73 18.12 -15.47
C ARG A 250 21.46 17.89 -14.67
N TYR A 251 21.49 18.12 -13.35
CA TYR A 251 20.31 18.07 -12.49
C TYR A 251 19.24 19.05 -12.96
N ALA A 252 19.63 20.32 -13.11
CA ALA A 252 18.76 21.40 -13.55
C ALA A 252 18.16 21.14 -14.94
N ALA A 253 18.89 20.49 -15.85
CA ALA A 253 18.37 20.13 -17.17
C ALA A 253 17.22 19.12 -17.11
N TYR A 254 17.29 18.10 -16.24
CA TYR A 254 16.17 17.17 -16.05
C TYR A 254 15.01 17.82 -15.28
N ALA A 255 15.31 18.59 -14.24
CA ALA A 255 14.30 19.34 -13.49
C ALA A 255 13.49 20.27 -14.42
N ARG A 256 14.16 20.98 -15.34
CA ARG A 256 13.50 21.79 -16.37
C ARG A 256 12.55 20.96 -17.24
N LYS A 257 12.97 19.78 -17.70
CA LYS A 257 12.08 18.88 -18.47
C LYS A 257 10.84 18.48 -17.68
N PHE A 258 10.96 18.19 -16.39
CA PHE A 258 9.81 17.88 -15.55
C PHE A 258 8.82 19.05 -15.46
N VAL A 259 9.32 20.27 -15.30
CA VAL A 259 8.49 21.48 -15.32
C VAL A 259 7.79 21.66 -16.68
N GLU A 260 8.52 21.45 -17.79
CA GLU A 260 7.98 21.49 -19.15
C GLU A 260 6.89 20.42 -19.39
N LYS A 261 6.97 19.28 -18.68
CA LYS A 261 5.93 18.23 -18.69
C LYS A 261 4.72 18.56 -17.80
N GLY A 262 4.84 19.54 -16.90
CA GLY A 262 3.75 20.02 -16.04
C GLY A 262 3.92 19.76 -14.55
N VAL A 263 5.13 19.40 -14.09
CA VAL A 263 5.49 19.42 -12.66
C VAL A 263 5.45 20.86 -12.14
N ARG A 264 4.83 21.07 -10.99
CA ARG A 264 4.53 22.40 -10.42
C ARG A 264 5.37 22.74 -9.20
N LEU A 265 5.88 21.72 -8.52
CA LEU A 265 6.80 21.88 -7.40
C LEU A 265 8.05 21.05 -7.68
N ILE A 266 9.22 21.65 -7.53
CA ILE A 266 10.49 21.02 -7.88
C ILE A 266 11.52 21.38 -6.81
N GLY A 267 12.33 20.42 -6.38
CA GLY A 267 13.39 20.65 -5.39
C GLY A 267 14.44 19.55 -5.46
N GLY A 268 15.20 19.37 -4.37
CA GLY A 268 16.22 18.34 -4.26
C GLY A 268 16.01 17.41 -3.06
N CYS A 269 16.50 16.18 -3.17
CA CYS A 269 16.63 15.23 -2.06
C CYS A 269 18.12 14.89 -1.84
N CYS A 270 18.47 13.66 -1.48
CA CYS A 270 19.84 13.28 -1.09
C CYS A 270 20.88 13.66 -2.15
N GLY A 271 22.00 14.23 -1.68
CA GLY A 271 23.10 14.68 -2.54
C GLY A 271 22.96 16.07 -3.15
N THR A 272 21.76 16.68 -3.10
CA THR A 272 21.56 18.03 -3.60
C THR A 272 22.07 19.09 -2.61
N THR A 273 22.62 20.18 -3.13
CA THR A 273 23.23 21.28 -2.37
C THR A 273 22.63 22.62 -2.77
N ALA A 274 22.99 23.71 -2.08
CA ALA A 274 22.57 25.06 -2.46
C ALA A 274 22.94 25.42 -3.92
N GLU A 275 24.09 24.95 -4.42
CA GLU A 275 24.50 25.12 -5.82
C GLU A 275 23.53 24.43 -6.79
N HIS A 276 23.06 23.22 -6.46
CA HIS A 276 22.06 22.52 -7.27
C HIS A 276 20.76 23.33 -7.36
N ILE A 277 20.30 23.85 -6.23
CA ILE A 277 19.07 24.66 -6.16
C ILE A 277 19.24 25.98 -6.91
N GLU A 278 20.42 26.61 -6.86
CA GLU A 278 20.69 27.85 -7.59
C GLU A 278 20.64 27.65 -9.11
N VAL A 279 21.32 26.61 -9.60
CA VAL A 279 21.34 26.29 -11.03
C VAL A 279 19.94 25.88 -11.51
N LEU A 280 19.21 25.11 -10.71
CA LEU A 280 17.82 24.74 -10.97
C LEU A 280 16.90 25.97 -10.99
N ALA A 281 16.98 26.83 -10.00
CA ALA A 281 16.13 28.02 -9.91
C ALA A 281 16.36 28.94 -11.11
N ASN A 282 17.62 29.11 -11.53
CA ASN A 282 17.98 29.86 -12.72
C ASN A 282 17.48 29.21 -14.02
N SER A 283 17.50 27.87 -14.11
CA SER A 283 17.12 27.14 -15.33
C SER A 283 15.62 27.14 -15.61
N VAL A 284 14.77 27.51 -14.65
CA VAL A 284 13.31 27.48 -14.78
C VAL A 284 12.65 28.87 -14.72
N LYS A 285 13.44 29.96 -14.62
CA LYS A 285 12.91 31.35 -14.53
C LYS A 285 12.02 31.75 -15.72
N ASP A 286 12.31 31.21 -16.89
CA ASP A 286 11.64 31.49 -18.15
C ASP A 286 10.62 30.40 -18.55
N VAL A 287 10.33 29.46 -17.65
CA VAL A 287 9.48 28.30 -17.95
C VAL A 287 8.19 28.37 -17.15
N ASP A 288 7.09 28.56 -17.87
CA ASP A 288 5.76 28.35 -17.30
C ASP A 288 5.42 26.84 -17.34
N PRO A 289 5.03 26.23 -16.20
CA PRO A 289 4.70 24.82 -16.20
C PRO A 289 3.49 24.54 -17.11
N LYS A 290 3.60 23.48 -17.92
CA LYS A 290 2.55 23.10 -18.88
C LYS A 290 1.22 22.83 -18.15
N VAL A 291 0.13 23.38 -18.71
CA VAL A 291 -1.23 23.00 -18.29
C VAL A 291 -1.52 21.60 -18.83
N ARG A 292 -1.89 20.67 -17.94
CA ARG A 292 -2.13 19.26 -18.29
C ARG A 292 -3.62 19.01 -18.47
N GLU A 293 -3.96 18.31 -19.55
CA GLU A 293 -5.27 17.69 -19.72
C GLU A 293 -5.14 16.22 -19.31
N VAL A 294 -5.70 15.88 -18.15
CA VAL A 294 -5.68 14.52 -17.61
C VAL A 294 -7.00 13.83 -17.96
N PRO A 295 -6.97 12.65 -18.62
CA PRO A 295 -8.19 11.93 -18.93
C PRO A 295 -9.03 11.66 -17.69
N LYS A 296 -10.36 11.77 -17.85
CA LYS A 296 -11.30 11.36 -16.82
C LYS A 296 -11.37 9.84 -16.77
N TYR A 297 -11.27 9.28 -15.57
CA TYR A 297 -11.33 7.85 -15.33
C TYR A 297 -12.08 7.56 -14.01
N SER A 298 -12.78 6.43 -13.99
CA SER A 298 -13.42 5.85 -12.81
C SER A 298 -12.60 4.64 -12.38
N ALA A 299 -12.18 4.59 -11.13
CA ALA A 299 -11.36 3.50 -10.61
C ALA A 299 -11.44 3.39 -9.09
N ILE A 300 -11.21 2.17 -8.61
CA ILE A 300 -11.00 1.81 -7.20
C ILE A 300 -9.73 0.97 -7.10
N CYS A 301 -9.10 0.96 -5.92
CA CYS A 301 -7.77 0.37 -5.81
C CYS A 301 -7.47 -0.14 -4.40
N THR A 302 -6.58 -1.12 -4.35
CA THR A 302 -5.73 -1.50 -3.22
C THR A 302 -4.37 -0.78 -3.39
N PRO A 303 -3.35 -1.03 -2.54
CA PRO A 303 -2.04 -0.43 -2.75
C PRO A 303 -1.37 -0.95 -4.02
N THR A 304 -1.51 -2.24 -4.31
CA THR A 304 -0.77 -2.94 -5.35
C THR A 304 -1.56 -3.14 -6.64
N GLY A 305 -2.90 -3.09 -6.57
CA GLY A 305 -3.81 -3.31 -7.69
C GLY A 305 -4.80 -2.16 -7.90
N VAL A 306 -5.13 -1.90 -9.17
CA VAL A 306 -6.10 -0.89 -9.59
C VAL A 306 -7.13 -1.54 -10.51
N VAL A 307 -8.41 -1.35 -10.20
CA VAL A 307 -9.51 -1.76 -11.07
C VAL A 307 -10.04 -0.53 -11.77
N MET A 308 -9.59 -0.34 -13.02
CA MET A 308 -10.13 0.66 -13.93
C MET A 308 -11.53 0.23 -14.38
N ILE A 309 -12.51 1.11 -14.28
CA ILE A 309 -13.88 0.84 -14.71
C ILE A 309 -14.03 1.33 -16.16
N ASP A 310 -13.30 0.71 -17.08
CA ASP A 310 -13.28 1.00 -18.52
C ASP A 310 -14.00 -0.05 -19.38
N GLY A 311 -14.66 -1.00 -18.73
CA GLY A 311 -15.50 -2.05 -19.31
C GLY A 311 -16.31 -2.75 -18.24
N ILE A 312 -16.79 -3.97 -18.52
CA ILE A 312 -17.57 -4.77 -17.58
C ILE A 312 -16.66 -5.33 -16.50
N LYS A 313 -16.94 -5.02 -15.23
CA LYS A 313 -16.17 -5.46 -14.06
C LYS A 313 -17.06 -6.18 -13.06
N VAL A 314 -16.63 -7.33 -12.54
CA VAL A 314 -17.49 -8.16 -11.67
C VAL A 314 -17.31 -7.81 -10.19
N ILE A 315 -18.41 -7.51 -9.50
CA ILE A 315 -18.46 -7.40 -8.04
C ILE A 315 -19.02 -8.71 -7.47
N GLY A 316 -18.23 -9.40 -6.64
CA GLY A 316 -18.63 -10.64 -5.98
C GLY A 316 -19.58 -10.39 -4.80
N GLU A 317 -20.76 -11.01 -4.81
CA GLU A 317 -21.84 -10.78 -3.84
C GLU A 317 -21.83 -11.68 -2.59
N ARG A 318 -20.86 -12.60 -2.45
CA ARG A 318 -21.01 -13.72 -1.52
C ARG A 318 -20.69 -13.40 -0.05
N ILE A 319 -19.91 -12.36 0.23
CA ILE A 319 -19.60 -11.90 1.60
C ILE A 319 -20.81 -11.09 2.10
N ASN A 320 -21.89 -11.80 2.36
CA ASN A 320 -23.16 -11.22 2.79
C ASN A 320 -23.94 -12.27 3.60
N PRO A 321 -24.32 -11.98 4.87
CA PRO A 321 -25.03 -12.91 5.75
C PRO A 321 -26.50 -13.15 5.34
N THR A 322 -27.07 -12.32 4.48
CA THR A 322 -28.50 -12.36 4.13
C THR A 322 -28.90 -13.70 3.53
N GLY A 323 -29.83 -14.40 4.18
CA GLY A 323 -30.30 -15.73 3.74
C GLY A 323 -29.31 -16.89 3.91
N LYS A 324 -28.09 -16.67 4.44
CA LYS A 324 -27.03 -17.68 4.53
C LYS A 324 -26.75 -18.12 5.97
N LYS A 325 -27.45 -19.16 6.44
CA LYS A 325 -27.33 -19.66 7.83
C LYS A 325 -25.88 -19.89 8.28
N ARG A 326 -25.06 -20.56 7.46
CA ARG A 326 -23.65 -20.84 7.79
C ARG A 326 -22.82 -19.55 7.93
N PHE A 327 -23.03 -18.58 7.04
CA PHE A 327 -22.32 -17.30 7.10
C PHE A 327 -22.69 -16.50 8.35
N LYS A 328 -23.97 -16.51 8.74
CA LYS A 328 -24.42 -15.92 10.00
C LYS A 328 -23.74 -16.56 11.21
N GLU A 329 -23.70 -17.89 11.25
CA GLU A 329 -23.02 -18.62 12.33
C GLU A 329 -21.52 -18.31 12.39
N ALA A 330 -20.87 -18.14 11.23
CA ALA A 330 -19.46 -17.79 11.16
C ALA A 330 -19.19 -16.39 11.75
N LEU A 331 -19.98 -15.38 11.35
CA LEU A 331 -19.86 -14.02 11.91
C LEU A 331 -20.08 -14.00 13.43
N VAL A 332 -21.10 -14.69 13.93
CA VAL A 332 -21.41 -14.75 15.38
C VAL A 332 -20.30 -15.45 16.16
N LYS A 333 -19.67 -16.48 15.59
CA LYS A 333 -18.58 -17.23 16.23
C LYS A 333 -17.20 -16.58 16.04
N GLY A 334 -17.09 -15.55 15.20
CA GLY A 334 -15.81 -14.97 14.82
C GLY A 334 -14.95 -15.90 13.95
N ASP A 335 -15.58 -16.81 13.19
CA ASP A 335 -14.91 -17.68 12.22
C ASP A 335 -14.57 -16.88 10.96
N LEU A 336 -13.46 -16.13 11.04
CA LEU A 336 -12.95 -15.28 9.95
C LEU A 336 -12.43 -16.14 8.80
N ASP A 337 -11.89 -17.33 9.06
CA ASP A 337 -11.38 -18.24 8.03
C ASP A 337 -12.48 -18.65 7.04
N TYR A 338 -13.70 -18.90 7.50
CA TYR A 338 -14.84 -19.13 6.59
C TYR A 338 -15.10 -17.93 5.67
N ILE A 339 -15.03 -16.70 6.19
CA ILE A 339 -15.25 -15.47 5.41
C ILE A 339 -14.13 -15.30 4.38
N LEU A 340 -12.88 -15.53 4.77
CA LEU A 340 -11.72 -15.47 3.88
C LEU A 340 -11.81 -16.51 2.75
N LYS A 341 -12.31 -17.72 3.01
CA LYS A 341 -12.57 -18.72 1.95
C LYS A 341 -13.58 -18.23 0.93
N GLU A 342 -14.67 -17.61 1.39
CA GLU A 342 -15.66 -17.03 0.49
C GLU A 342 -15.06 -15.86 -0.32
N ALA A 343 -14.17 -15.06 0.28
CA ALA A 343 -13.44 -14.02 -0.43
C ALA A 343 -12.51 -14.59 -1.52
N ILE A 344 -11.63 -15.53 -1.15
CA ILE A 344 -10.65 -16.16 -2.06
C ILE A 344 -11.38 -16.86 -3.21
N SER A 345 -12.40 -17.67 -2.91
CA SER A 345 -13.13 -18.42 -3.94
C SER A 345 -13.81 -17.51 -4.97
N GLN A 346 -14.25 -16.32 -4.57
CA GLN A 346 -14.83 -15.34 -5.49
C GLN A 346 -13.77 -14.73 -6.41
N VAL A 347 -12.60 -14.37 -5.87
CA VAL A 347 -11.48 -13.83 -6.65
C VAL A 347 -10.98 -14.90 -7.63
N ASP A 348 -10.77 -16.13 -7.17
CA ASP A 348 -10.38 -17.28 -8.02
C ASP A 348 -11.39 -17.54 -9.15
N ALA A 349 -12.67 -17.21 -8.92
CA ALA A 349 -13.72 -17.36 -9.91
C ALA A 349 -13.83 -16.17 -10.89
N GLY A 350 -13.04 -15.11 -10.67
CA GLY A 350 -12.95 -13.94 -11.55
C GLY A 350 -13.66 -12.68 -11.05
N ALA A 351 -13.97 -12.57 -9.75
CA ALA A 351 -14.39 -11.30 -9.17
C ALA A 351 -13.22 -10.31 -9.12
N GLU A 352 -13.43 -9.10 -9.64
CA GLU A 352 -12.44 -8.02 -9.62
C GLU A 352 -12.67 -7.05 -8.45
N VAL A 353 -13.84 -7.11 -7.83
CA VAL A 353 -14.21 -6.33 -6.64
C VAL A 353 -14.99 -7.26 -5.71
N LEU A 354 -14.85 -7.11 -4.41
CA LEU A 354 -15.66 -7.86 -3.43
C LEU A 354 -16.63 -6.93 -2.71
N ASP A 355 -17.92 -7.24 -2.76
CA ASP A 355 -18.92 -6.65 -1.89
C ASP A 355 -18.79 -7.26 -0.48
N VAL A 356 -18.69 -6.41 0.54
CA VAL A 356 -18.49 -6.82 1.93
C VAL A 356 -19.61 -6.25 2.79
N ASN A 357 -20.60 -7.09 3.06
CA ASN A 357 -21.69 -6.81 4.00
C ASN A 357 -21.56 -7.74 5.22
N VAL A 358 -21.51 -7.17 6.42
CA VAL A 358 -21.49 -7.94 7.68
C VAL A 358 -22.71 -7.67 8.57
N GLY A 359 -23.77 -7.10 7.99
CA GLY A 359 -24.96 -6.65 8.71
C GLY A 359 -25.70 -7.79 9.41
N LEU A 360 -25.59 -7.84 10.74
CA LEU A 360 -26.33 -8.76 11.60
C LEU A 360 -26.71 -8.08 12.93
N PRO A 361 -27.99 -8.16 13.36
CA PRO A 361 -28.42 -7.59 14.63
C PRO A 361 -27.68 -8.14 15.86
N GLU A 362 -27.17 -9.37 15.78
CA GLU A 362 -26.54 -10.07 16.89
C GLU A 362 -25.07 -9.69 17.15
N ILE A 363 -24.46 -8.86 16.30
CA ILE A 363 -23.04 -8.48 16.39
C ILE A 363 -22.84 -6.97 16.41
N ASN A 364 -21.67 -6.54 16.85
CA ASN A 364 -21.22 -5.17 16.59
C ASN A 364 -20.73 -5.08 15.14
N GLU A 365 -21.59 -4.56 14.26
CA GLU A 365 -21.33 -4.47 12.82
C GLU A 365 -20.05 -3.68 12.53
N ALA A 366 -19.84 -2.56 13.23
CA ALA A 366 -18.71 -1.66 12.97
C ALA A 366 -17.37 -2.31 13.34
N GLU A 367 -17.28 -2.95 14.51
CA GLU A 367 -16.08 -3.71 14.92
C GLU A 367 -15.83 -4.92 14.00
N THR A 368 -16.89 -5.60 13.58
CA THR A 368 -16.78 -6.77 12.70
C THR A 368 -16.32 -6.37 11.31
N MET A 369 -16.86 -5.27 10.76
CA MET A 369 -16.46 -4.73 9.47
C MET A 369 -14.97 -4.41 9.44
N VAL A 370 -14.46 -3.74 10.49
CA VAL A 370 -13.03 -3.42 10.62
C VAL A 370 -12.17 -4.70 10.61
N LYS A 371 -12.56 -5.74 11.37
CA LYS A 371 -11.84 -7.01 11.40
C LYS A 371 -11.84 -7.70 10.04
N VAL A 372 -13.00 -7.80 9.39
CA VAL A 372 -13.14 -8.47 8.10
C VAL A 372 -12.35 -7.75 7.01
N ILE A 373 -12.40 -6.41 6.93
CA ILE A 373 -11.61 -5.66 5.96
C ILE A 373 -10.11 -5.87 6.19
N LYS A 374 -9.63 -5.79 7.45
CA LYS A 374 -8.21 -6.01 7.79
C LYS A 374 -7.73 -7.39 7.35
N GLU A 375 -8.50 -8.44 7.61
CA GLU A 375 -8.12 -9.80 7.22
C GLU A 375 -8.16 -9.99 5.70
N ILE A 376 -9.19 -9.49 5.00
CA ILE A 376 -9.28 -9.61 3.53
C ILE A 376 -8.10 -8.90 2.85
N GLN A 377 -7.81 -7.65 3.22
CA GLN A 377 -6.73 -6.87 2.59
C GLN A 377 -5.34 -7.42 2.92
N ALA A 378 -5.19 -8.23 3.97
CA ALA A 378 -3.94 -8.90 4.31
C ALA A 378 -3.61 -10.05 3.36
N ILE A 379 -4.61 -10.63 2.69
CA ILE A 379 -4.46 -11.84 1.88
C ILE A 379 -4.81 -11.66 0.40
N LEU A 380 -5.68 -10.70 0.08
CA LEU A 380 -6.19 -10.50 -1.26
C LEU A 380 -5.87 -9.10 -1.75
N ASP A 381 -5.44 -9.03 -3.02
CA ASP A 381 -5.18 -7.79 -3.73
C ASP A 381 -6.38 -7.38 -4.59
N VAL A 382 -7.56 -7.30 -3.97
CA VAL A 382 -8.82 -6.99 -4.64
C VAL A 382 -9.52 -5.81 -3.95
N PRO A 383 -9.96 -4.78 -4.70
CA PRO A 383 -10.70 -3.67 -4.10
C PRO A 383 -12.01 -4.11 -3.45
N LEU A 384 -12.42 -3.36 -2.42
CA LEU A 384 -13.62 -3.67 -1.65
C LEU A 384 -14.73 -2.65 -1.92
N GLN A 385 -15.94 -3.16 -2.07
CA GLN A 385 -17.17 -2.42 -1.91
C GLN A 385 -17.64 -2.61 -0.47
N ILE A 386 -17.59 -1.54 0.34
CA ILE A 386 -17.98 -1.56 1.75
C ILE A 386 -19.50 -1.38 1.81
N ASP A 387 -20.23 -2.44 2.17
CA ASP A 387 -21.69 -2.47 2.18
C ASP A 387 -22.25 -2.33 3.61
N SER A 388 -22.83 -1.17 3.91
CA SER A 388 -23.61 -0.92 5.12
C SER A 388 -24.53 0.29 4.94
N THR A 389 -25.61 0.31 5.74
CA THR A 389 -26.52 1.46 5.85
C THR A 389 -26.22 2.36 7.05
N ASP A 390 -25.32 1.94 7.95
CA ASP A 390 -24.92 2.71 9.12
C ASP A 390 -23.68 3.59 8.79
N PRO A 391 -23.79 4.94 8.83
CA PRO A 391 -22.67 5.84 8.59
C PRO A 391 -21.45 5.55 9.49
N LYS A 392 -21.66 5.05 10.71
CA LYS A 392 -20.57 4.71 11.64
C LYS A 392 -19.77 3.50 11.16
N VAL A 393 -20.44 2.49 10.59
CA VAL A 393 -19.79 1.30 10.01
C VAL A 393 -18.97 1.72 8.79
N ILE A 394 -19.56 2.55 7.92
CA ILE A 394 -18.88 3.10 6.74
C ILE A 394 -17.65 3.92 7.15
N GLU A 395 -17.77 4.83 8.11
CA GLU A 395 -16.63 5.65 8.57
C GLU A 395 -15.49 4.77 9.12
N GLN A 396 -15.81 3.78 9.98
CA GLN A 396 -14.79 2.91 10.55
C GLN A 396 -14.12 2.04 9.50
N GLY A 397 -14.88 1.49 8.55
CA GLY A 397 -14.33 0.71 7.42
C GLY A 397 -13.45 1.56 6.50
N LEU A 398 -13.92 2.74 6.10
CA LEU A 398 -13.15 3.67 5.26
C LEU A 398 -11.87 4.15 5.93
N ARG A 399 -11.86 4.34 7.26
CA ARG A 399 -10.67 4.79 7.98
C ARG A 399 -9.52 3.80 7.87
N ILE A 400 -9.81 2.50 8.01
CA ILE A 400 -8.80 1.42 8.01
C ILE A 400 -8.53 0.81 6.63
N TYR A 401 -9.36 1.12 5.63
CA TYR A 401 -9.18 0.55 4.31
C TYR A 401 -7.91 1.08 3.64
N ASN A 402 -7.01 0.20 3.21
CA ASN A 402 -5.76 0.59 2.55
C ASN A 402 -5.93 0.74 1.03
N GLY A 403 -6.57 1.83 0.60
CA GLY A 403 -6.87 2.04 -0.81
C GLY A 403 -8.04 3.02 -1.03
N LYS A 404 -8.61 2.96 -2.23
CA LYS A 404 -9.84 3.67 -2.61
C LYS A 404 -10.99 2.67 -2.75
N ALA A 405 -11.92 2.69 -1.78
CA ALA A 405 -13.08 1.79 -1.74
C ALA A 405 -14.27 2.34 -2.55
N LEU A 406 -15.25 1.47 -2.81
CA LEU A 406 -16.60 1.85 -3.23
C LEU A 406 -17.56 1.75 -2.03
N VAL A 407 -18.22 2.84 -1.67
CA VAL A 407 -19.23 2.83 -0.58
C VAL A 407 -20.57 2.39 -1.14
N ASN A 408 -21.10 1.29 -0.61
CA ASN A 408 -22.45 0.79 -0.86
C ASN A 408 -23.29 0.99 0.42
N SER A 409 -24.12 2.00 0.53
CA SER A 409 -24.50 2.97 -0.49
C SER A 409 -25.02 4.27 0.12
N VAL A 410 -25.31 5.23 -0.75
CA VAL A 410 -26.17 6.38 -0.45
C VAL A 410 -27.48 6.24 -1.23
N ASN A 411 -28.56 6.85 -0.75
CA ASN A 411 -29.84 6.89 -1.47
C ASN A 411 -30.32 8.34 -1.69
N GLY A 412 -31.50 8.50 -2.26
CA GLY A 412 -32.10 9.80 -2.58
C GLY A 412 -32.67 10.56 -1.38
N GLU A 413 -32.76 9.95 -0.19
CA GLU A 413 -33.22 10.59 1.03
C GLU A 413 -32.21 11.62 1.52
N GLU A 414 -32.68 12.77 2.01
CA GLU A 414 -31.75 13.84 2.43
C GLU A 414 -30.87 13.43 3.61
N GLU A 415 -31.40 12.64 4.56
CA GLU A 415 -30.64 12.12 5.71
C GLU A 415 -29.49 11.19 5.28
N SER A 416 -29.71 10.35 4.25
CA SER A 416 -28.67 9.48 3.70
C SER A 416 -27.57 10.30 3.01
N LEU A 417 -27.96 11.30 2.21
CA LEU A 417 -27.03 12.18 1.50
C LEU A 417 -26.16 12.99 2.47
N GLU A 418 -26.77 13.59 3.49
CA GLU A 418 -26.10 14.42 4.49
C GLU A 418 -25.16 13.64 5.41
N SER A 419 -25.44 12.35 5.63
CA SER A 419 -24.61 11.49 6.51
C SER A 419 -23.49 10.77 5.76
N ILE A 420 -23.71 10.30 4.53
CA ILE A 420 -22.75 9.46 3.80
C ILE A 420 -21.80 10.27 2.91
N LEU A 421 -22.29 11.28 2.17
CA LEU A 421 -21.44 12.04 1.23
C LEU A 421 -20.25 12.76 1.91
N PRO A 422 -20.37 13.33 3.13
CA PRO A 422 -19.21 13.88 3.83
C PRO A 422 -18.13 12.83 4.12
N LEU A 423 -18.52 11.59 4.45
CA LEU A 423 -17.58 10.49 4.72
C LEU A 423 -16.88 10.06 3.44
N VAL A 424 -17.62 9.90 2.34
CA VAL A 424 -17.07 9.61 1.01
C VAL A 424 -16.02 10.65 0.63
N LYS A 425 -16.35 11.94 0.81
CA LYS A 425 -15.43 13.05 0.52
C LYS A 425 -14.20 13.04 1.43
N LYS A 426 -14.38 12.81 2.74
CA LYS A 426 -13.30 12.82 3.74
C LYS A 426 -12.25 11.75 3.45
N TYR A 427 -12.67 10.55 3.06
CA TYR A 427 -11.78 9.41 2.84
C TYR A 427 -11.42 9.18 1.35
N GLY A 428 -11.94 9.99 0.44
CA GLY A 428 -11.62 9.90 -0.99
C GLY A 428 -12.20 8.67 -1.68
N ALA A 429 -13.30 8.11 -1.17
CA ALA A 429 -13.93 6.92 -1.71
C ALA A 429 -14.79 7.21 -2.94
N ALA A 430 -15.10 6.18 -3.72
CA ALA A 430 -16.21 6.20 -4.65
C ALA A 430 -17.53 5.91 -3.92
N VAL A 431 -18.66 6.31 -4.49
CA VAL A 431 -19.99 6.12 -3.88
C VAL A 431 -20.99 5.53 -4.86
N LEU A 432 -21.74 4.54 -4.38
CA LEU A 432 -22.88 3.96 -5.07
C LEU A 432 -24.19 4.61 -4.59
N GLY A 433 -24.91 5.25 -5.51
CA GLY A 433 -26.23 5.84 -5.30
C GLY A 433 -27.36 4.90 -5.71
N LEU A 434 -28.24 4.56 -4.78
CA LEU A 434 -29.46 3.78 -5.04
C LEU A 434 -30.60 4.70 -5.45
N THR A 435 -31.30 4.40 -6.55
CA THR A 435 -32.43 5.22 -7.04
C THR A 435 -33.73 4.98 -6.27
N LEU A 436 -33.71 5.22 -4.96
CA LEU A 436 -34.87 5.22 -4.06
C LEU A 436 -34.81 6.45 -3.15
N ASP A 437 -35.97 6.92 -2.69
CA ASP A 437 -36.10 8.04 -1.77
C ASP A 437 -37.15 7.73 -0.67
N GLU A 438 -37.64 8.75 0.03
CA GLU A 438 -38.60 8.58 1.15
C GLU A 438 -39.94 7.96 0.68
N LYS A 439 -40.23 7.99 -0.62
CA LYS A 439 -41.42 7.38 -1.24
C LYS A 439 -41.13 5.95 -1.74
N GLY A 440 -39.92 5.46 -1.55
CA GLY A 440 -39.45 4.16 -2.01
C GLY A 440 -38.89 4.20 -3.43
N ILE A 441 -39.02 3.08 -4.14
CA ILE A 441 -38.47 2.92 -5.49
C ILE A 441 -39.49 3.42 -6.52
N PRO A 442 -39.15 4.40 -7.38
CA PRO A 442 -40.04 4.83 -8.44
C PRO A 442 -40.38 3.71 -9.43
N GLU A 443 -41.64 3.65 -9.85
CA GLU A 443 -42.13 2.63 -10.79
C GLU A 443 -41.56 2.83 -12.20
N THR A 444 -41.28 4.06 -12.61
CA THR A 444 -40.83 4.42 -13.96
C THR A 444 -39.33 4.72 -14.04
N ALA A 445 -38.74 4.49 -15.21
CA ALA A 445 -37.35 4.82 -15.48
C ALA A 445 -37.04 6.32 -15.29
N GLU A 446 -37.96 7.20 -15.67
CA GLU A 446 -37.81 8.65 -15.51
C GLU A 446 -37.77 9.05 -14.03
N GLY A 447 -38.56 8.39 -13.18
CA GLY A 447 -38.55 8.64 -11.74
C GLY A 447 -37.22 8.22 -11.12
N ARG A 448 -36.70 7.04 -11.48
CA ARG A 448 -35.38 6.57 -11.02
C ARG A 448 -34.26 7.46 -11.50
N PHE A 449 -34.31 7.91 -12.75
CA PHE A 449 -33.37 8.85 -13.31
C PHE A 449 -33.36 10.19 -12.56
N ALA A 450 -34.53 10.72 -12.17
CA ALA A 450 -34.62 11.96 -11.41
C ALA A 450 -33.94 11.85 -10.04
N ILE A 451 -34.06 10.70 -9.36
CA ILE A 451 -33.33 10.43 -8.12
C ILE A 451 -31.83 10.33 -8.38
N ALA A 452 -31.41 9.62 -9.44
CA ALA A 452 -30.00 9.54 -9.82
C ALA A 452 -29.39 10.93 -10.08
N GLU A 453 -30.12 11.81 -10.78
CA GLU A 453 -29.72 13.19 -11.03
C GLU A 453 -29.58 13.99 -9.72
N LYS A 454 -30.50 13.81 -8.77
CA LYS A 454 -30.41 14.39 -7.42
C LYS A 454 -29.12 13.93 -6.72
N ILE A 455 -28.86 12.62 -6.67
CA ILE A 455 -27.69 12.05 -5.99
C ILE A 455 -26.40 12.58 -6.60
N VAL A 456 -26.27 12.55 -7.93
CA VAL A 456 -25.08 13.04 -8.64
C VAL A 456 -24.83 14.51 -8.31
N LYS A 457 -25.86 15.35 -8.40
CA LYS A 457 -25.75 16.78 -8.10
C LYS A 457 -25.30 17.03 -6.66
N ARG A 458 -25.91 16.34 -5.69
CA ARG A 458 -25.55 16.49 -4.26
C ARG A 458 -24.11 16.05 -4.00
N ALA A 459 -23.68 14.93 -4.58
CA ALA A 459 -22.29 14.48 -4.47
C ALA A 459 -21.29 15.50 -5.06
N GLU A 460 -21.59 16.11 -6.21
CA GLU A 460 -20.79 17.19 -6.79
C GLU A 460 -20.73 18.44 -5.89
N GLU A 461 -21.82 18.78 -5.19
CA GLU A 461 -21.86 19.89 -4.22
C GLU A 461 -20.95 19.64 -3.00
N TYR A 462 -20.75 18.38 -2.59
CA TYR A 462 -19.74 17.99 -1.59
C TYR A 462 -18.31 17.91 -2.17
N GLY A 463 -18.13 18.16 -3.46
CA GLY A 463 -16.83 18.10 -4.14
C GLY A 463 -16.34 16.68 -4.42
N ILE A 464 -17.26 15.71 -4.53
CA ILE A 464 -16.98 14.37 -5.06
C ILE A 464 -16.96 14.47 -6.58
N ALA A 465 -15.91 13.94 -7.20
CA ALA A 465 -15.78 13.99 -8.65
C ALA A 465 -16.83 13.10 -9.31
N ARG A 466 -17.37 13.53 -10.47
CA ARG A 466 -18.38 12.75 -11.19
C ARG A 466 -17.92 11.33 -11.54
N GLU A 467 -16.63 11.15 -11.76
CA GLU A 467 -16.04 9.85 -12.08
C GLU A 467 -16.03 8.88 -10.87
N ASP A 468 -16.27 9.38 -9.66
CA ASP A 468 -16.35 8.61 -8.41
C ASP A 468 -17.79 8.34 -7.97
N ILE A 469 -18.78 8.70 -8.79
CA ILE A 469 -20.21 8.49 -8.54
C ILE A 469 -20.70 7.34 -9.43
N PHE A 470 -21.32 6.36 -8.79
CA PHE A 470 -21.89 5.17 -9.42
C PHE A 470 -23.38 5.13 -9.09
N ILE A 471 -24.20 4.57 -9.98
CA ILE A 471 -25.66 4.52 -9.78
C ILE A 471 -26.19 3.11 -9.96
N ASP A 472 -26.98 2.64 -8.99
CA ASP A 472 -27.80 1.44 -9.07
C ASP A 472 -29.27 1.84 -9.28
N CYS A 473 -29.81 1.46 -10.44
CA CYS A 473 -31.20 1.73 -10.84
C CYS A 473 -32.22 0.76 -10.24
N LEU A 474 -31.78 -0.08 -9.30
CA LEU A 474 -32.50 -1.08 -8.52
C LEU A 474 -33.15 -2.17 -9.38
N THR A 475 -32.73 -3.41 -9.14
CA THR A 475 -33.37 -4.59 -9.70
C THR A 475 -34.59 -4.97 -8.86
N LEU A 476 -35.76 -5.04 -9.51
CA LEU A 476 -36.98 -5.55 -8.89
C LEU A 476 -37.18 -7.04 -9.20
N THR A 477 -37.87 -7.76 -8.30
CA THR A 477 -38.20 -9.18 -8.54
C THR A 477 -39.24 -9.31 -9.65
N ALA A 478 -38.90 -10.08 -10.69
CA ALA A 478 -39.80 -10.35 -11.80
C ALA A 478 -41.05 -11.14 -11.39
N ALA A 479 -41.01 -11.86 -10.25
CA ALA A 479 -42.15 -12.63 -9.76
C ALA A 479 -43.30 -11.73 -9.27
N ALA A 480 -42.98 -10.56 -8.72
CA ALA A 480 -43.96 -9.65 -8.12
C ALA A 480 -44.12 -8.33 -8.90
N GLN A 481 -43.05 -7.84 -9.52
CA GLN A 481 -42.98 -6.51 -10.13
C GLN A 481 -42.44 -6.59 -11.57
N GLN A 482 -43.03 -7.46 -12.38
CA GLN A 482 -42.52 -7.83 -13.70
C GLN A 482 -42.33 -6.62 -14.65
N GLU A 483 -43.27 -5.66 -14.67
CA GLU A 483 -43.16 -4.45 -15.50
C GLU A 483 -41.94 -3.61 -15.12
N GLY A 484 -41.61 -3.56 -13.82
CA GLY A 484 -40.50 -2.78 -13.30
C GLY A 484 -39.11 -3.26 -13.73
N VAL A 485 -38.99 -4.50 -14.22
CA VAL A 485 -37.74 -5.06 -14.76
C VAL A 485 -37.30 -4.33 -16.02
N LYS A 486 -38.24 -4.01 -16.92
CA LYS A 486 -37.94 -3.24 -18.14
C LYS A 486 -37.59 -1.79 -17.81
N GLU A 487 -38.23 -1.23 -16.80
CA GLU A 487 -37.94 0.13 -16.32
C GLU A 487 -36.52 0.23 -15.72
N THR A 488 -36.01 -0.81 -15.05
CA THR A 488 -34.59 -0.87 -14.63
C THR A 488 -33.65 -0.73 -15.83
N LEU A 489 -33.89 -1.47 -16.93
CA LEU A 489 -33.03 -1.43 -18.13
C LEU A 489 -33.07 -0.06 -18.81
N LYS A 490 -34.25 0.55 -18.94
CA LYS A 490 -34.39 1.91 -19.47
C LYS A 490 -33.67 2.94 -18.60
N ALA A 491 -33.79 2.82 -17.27
CA ALA A 491 -33.14 3.72 -16.33
C ALA A 491 -31.61 3.63 -16.45
N LEU A 492 -31.05 2.42 -16.55
CA LEU A 492 -29.61 2.20 -16.78
C LEU A 492 -29.14 2.94 -18.03
N GLN A 493 -29.85 2.78 -19.14
CA GLN A 493 -29.52 3.45 -20.39
C GLN A 493 -29.57 4.98 -20.24
N MET A 494 -30.62 5.50 -19.61
CA MET A 494 -30.76 6.95 -19.36
C MET A 494 -29.62 7.50 -18.49
N VAL A 495 -29.25 6.80 -17.41
CA VAL A 495 -28.16 7.20 -16.52
C VAL A 495 -26.83 7.21 -17.30
N LYS A 496 -26.57 6.15 -18.06
CA LYS A 496 -25.35 6.00 -18.85
C LYS A 496 -25.21 7.11 -19.90
N GLU A 497 -26.26 7.37 -20.66
CA GLU A 497 -26.24 8.31 -21.78
C GLU A 497 -26.33 9.78 -21.34
N ARG A 498 -27.11 10.08 -20.29
CA ARG A 498 -27.42 11.47 -19.92
C ARG A 498 -26.63 11.99 -18.72
N LEU A 499 -26.32 11.16 -17.72
CA LEU A 499 -25.52 11.58 -16.57
C LEU A 499 -24.02 11.32 -16.80
N GLY A 500 -23.69 10.31 -17.61
CA GLY A 500 -22.31 9.95 -17.95
C GLY A 500 -21.54 9.32 -16.78
N VAL A 501 -22.25 8.83 -15.77
CA VAL A 501 -21.70 8.11 -14.61
C VAL A 501 -21.69 6.60 -14.86
N LYS A 502 -20.95 5.88 -14.02
CA LYS A 502 -20.89 4.42 -14.07
C LYS A 502 -22.12 3.80 -13.43
N THR A 503 -22.52 2.63 -13.93
CA THR A 503 -23.71 1.94 -13.43
C THR A 503 -23.34 0.62 -12.77
N VAL A 504 -23.99 0.35 -11.65
CA VAL A 504 -23.85 -0.87 -10.86
C VAL A 504 -25.24 -1.49 -10.75
N LEU A 505 -25.33 -2.82 -10.64
CA LEU A 505 -26.63 -3.46 -10.46
C LEU A 505 -26.52 -4.79 -9.74
N GLY A 506 -27.31 -4.97 -8.68
CA GLY A 506 -27.62 -6.27 -8.09
C GLY A 506 -28.45 -7.15 -9.02
N VAL A 507 -27.81 -7.97 -9.86
CA VAL A 507 -28.48 -8.73 -10.92
C VAL A 507 -29.29 -9.90 -10.34
N SER A 508 -28.78 -10.55 -9.29
CA SER A 508 -29.35 -11.75 -8.68
C SER A 508 -30.76 -11.58 -8.11
N ASN A 509 -31.18 -10.33 -7.87
CA ASN A 509 -32.49 -9.98 -7.29
C ASN A 509 -33.67 -10.23 -8.25
N VAL A 510 -33.43 -10.20 -9.57
CA VAL A 510 -34.49 -10.30 -10.58
C VAL A 510 -35.27 -11.61 -10.50
N SER A 511 -34.60 -12.69 -10.07
CA SER A 511 -35.15 -14.05 -10.09
C SER A 511 -35.73 -14.51 -8.77
N PHE A 512 -35.75 -13.69 -7.71
CA PHE A 512 -36.30 -14.10 -6.43
C PHE A 512 -37.77 -14.52 -6.56
N GLY A 513 -38.10 -15.71 -6.08
CA GLY A 513 -39.45 -16.30 -6.17
C GLY A 513 -39.73 -17.09 -7.46
N LEU A 514 -38.79 -17.18 -8.40
CA LEU A 514 -38.97 -17.93 -9.66
C LEU A 514 -38.17 -19.25 -9.68
N PRO A 515 -38.67 -20.29 -10.37
CA PRO A 515 -37.88 -21.48 -10.67
C PRO A 515 -36.81 -21.18 -11.73
N ASN A 516 -35.78 -22.03 -11.81
CA ASN A 516 -34.68 -21.90 -12.77
C ASN A 516 -34.04 -20.48 -12.80
N ARG A 517 -33.68 -20.01 -11.61
CA ARG A 517 -33.12 -18.66 -11.39
C ARG A 517 -31.92 -18.35 -12.28
N GLY A 518 -31.05 -19.33 -12.56
CA GLY A 518 -29.86 -19.17 -13.39
C GLY A 518 -30.19 -18.68 -14.81
N LEU A 519 -31.23 -19.22 -15.43
CA LEU A 519 -31.68 -18.79 -16.76
C LEU A 519 -32.17 -17.33 -16.75
N VAL A 520 -32.96 -16.94 -15.75
CA VAL A 520 -33.47 -15.56 -15.63
C VAL A 520 -32.32 -14.60 -15.37
N ASN A 521 -31.42 -14.93 -14.43
CA ASN A 521 -30.29 -14.09 -14.07
C ASN A 521 -29.36 -13.83 -15.26
N LYS A 522 -28.97 -14.87 -16.03
CA LYS A 522 -28.06 -14.70 -17.17
C LYS A 522 -28.68 -13.94 -18.34
N THR A 523 -29.98 -14.16 -18.59
CA THR A 523 -30.72 -13.43 -19.62
C THR A 523 -30.84 -11.95 -19.25
N PHE A 524 -31.15 -11.66 -17.98
CA PHE A 524 -31.23 -10.30 -17.49
C PHE A 524 -29.85 -9.63 -17.46
N LEU A 525 -28.80 -10.33 -17.05
CA LEU A 525 -27.42 -9.83 -17.08
C LEU A 525 -27.02 -9.36 -18.49
N ALA A 526 -27.22 -10.20 -19.51
CA ALA A 526 -26.91 -9.84 -20.89
C ALA A 526 -27.70 -8.60 -21.36
N ALA A 527 -28.98 -8.50 -20.98
CA ALA A 527 -29.80 -7.34 -21.28
C ALA A 527 -29.34 -6.07 -20.55
N SER A 528 -28.93 -6.19 -19.29
CA SER A 528 -28.41 -5.08 -18.48
C SER A 528 -27.07 -4.58 -19.01
N ILE A 529 -26.16 -5.47 -19.41
CA ILE A 529 -24.89 -5.11 -20.07
C ILE A 529 -25.18 -4.32 -21.35
N TYR A 530 -26.11 -4.80 -22.17
CA TYR A 530 -26.54 -4.07 -23.37
C TYR A 530 -27.13 -2.70 -23.05
N ALA A 531 -27.87 -2.57 -21.96
CA ALA A 531 -28.43 -1.30 -21.49
C ALA A 531 -27.38 -0.35 -20.88
N GLY A 532 -26.13 -0.79 -20.70
CA GLY A 532 -25.03 0.05 -20.24
C GLY A 532 -24.49 -0.27 -18.84
N LEU A 533 -24.79 -1.45 -18.28
CA LEU A 533 -24.27 -1.93 -17.00
C LEU A 533 -22.73 -2.07 -17.03
N ASP A 534 -22.02 -1.34 -16.17
CA ASP A 534 -20.56 -1.46 -16.03
C ASP A 534 -20.17 -2.51 -14.97
N LEU A 535 -20.91 -2.56 -13.85
CA LEU A 535 -20.52 -3.31 -12.65
C LEU A 535 -21.67 -4.22 -12.16
N PRO A 536 -21.82 -5.43 -12.70
CA PRO A 536 -22.75 -6.41 -12.14
C PRO A 536 -22.28 -6.90 -10.75
N ILE A 537 -23.16 -6.77 -9.75
CA ILE A 537 -23.04 -7.49 -8.47
C ILE A 537 -23.70 -8.86 -8.67
N ILE A 538 -22.87 -9.92 -8.67
CA ILE A 538 -23.26 -11.29 -9.00
C ILE A 538 -22.50 -12.32 -8.16
N ASP A 539 -22.98 -13.57 -8.15
CA ASP A 539 -22.21 -14.72 -7.65
C ASP A 539 -21.20 -15.18 -8.73
N PRO A 540 -19.88 -14.94 -8.56
CA PRO A 540 -18.87 -15.33 -9.54
C PRO A 540 -18.67 -16.84 -9.63
N LEU A 541 -19.08 -17.62 -8.61
CA LEU A 541 -19.05 -19.10 -8.67
C LEU A 541 -20.14 -19.65 -9.59
N ASN A 542 -21.11 -18.82 -10.00
CA ASN A 542 -22.10 -19.22 -10.97
C ASN A 542 -21.53 -19.15 -12.39
N LYS A 543 -21.17 -20.32 -12.93
CA LYS A 543 -20.60 -20.47 -14.27
C LYS A 543 -21.44 -19.78 -15.35
N ASP A 544 -22.76 -19.92 -15.33
CA ASP A 544 -23.64 -19.31 -16.34
C ASP A 544 -23.54 -17.77 -16.36
N MET A 545 -23.32 -17.15 -15.20
CA MET A 545 -23.16 -15.70 -15.08
C MET A 545 -21.79 -15.27 -15.61
N MET A 546 -20.71 -15.93 -15.18
CA MET A 546 -19.36 -15.61 -15.64
C MET A 546 -19.17 -15.90 -17.13
N ASP A 547 -19.76 -16.97 -17.66
CA ASP A 547 -19.77 -17.27 -19.09
C ASP A 547 -20.45 -16.14 -19.89
N THR A 548 -21.54 -15.57 -19.34
CA THR A 548 -22.22 -14.42 -19.94
C THR A 548 -21.36 -13.15 -19.91
N VAL A 549 -20.63 -12.89 -18.82
CA VAL A 549 -19.68 -11.77 -18.73
C VAL A 549 -18.57 -11.92 -19.77
N ARG A 550 -17.89 -13.07 -19.82
CA ARG A 550 -16.78 -13.31 -20.77
C ARG A 550 -17.25 -13.20 -22.23
N ALA A 551 -18.40 -13.80 -22.55
CA ALA A 551 -18.99 -13.67 -23.89
C ALA A 551 -19.30 -12.20 -24.21
N SER A 552 -19.77 -11.43 -23.23
CA SER A 552 -20.02 -9.99 -23.43
C SER A 552 -18.71 -9.22 -23.62
N ARG A 553 -17.65 -9.50 -22.86
CA ARG A 553 -16.35 -8.84 -23.09
C ARG A 553 -15.82 -9.04 -24.51
N VAL A 554 -16.00 -10.23 -25.09
CA VAL A 554 -15.66 -10.50 -26.50
C VAL A 554 -16.54 -9.68 -27.45
N LEU A 555 -17.87 -9.75 -27.27
CA LEU A 555 -18.83 -9.11 -28.18
C LEU A 555 -18.75 -7.57 -28.17
N TRP A 556 -18.36 -6.97 -27.04
CA TRP A 556 -18.18 -5.52 -26.89
C TRP A 556 -16.73 -5.06 -27.12
N ASN A 557 -15.85 -5.94 -27.61
CA ASN A 557 -14.45 -5.65 -27.93
C ASN A 557 -13.63 -5.15 -26.72
N GLU A 558 -13.96 -5.65 -25.52
CA GLU A 558 -13.18 -5.49 -24.29
C GLU A 558 -12.08 -6.56 -24.20
N ASP A 559 -12.43 -7.83 -24.50
CA ASP A 559 -11.47 -8.95 -24.62
C ASP A 559 -10.93 -9.01 -26.07
N LYS A 560 -9.94 -8.16 -26.36
CA LYS A 560 -9.36 -8.05 -27.70
C LYS A 560 -8.64 -9.35 -28.08
N GLY A 561 -9.05 -9.93 -29.21
CA GLY A 561 -8.53 -11.23 -29.64
C GLY A 561 -9.16 -12.43 -28.93
N ALA A 562 -10.13 -12.19 -28.04
CA ALA A 562 -10.78 -13.20 -27.22
C ALA A 562 -9.80 -14.02 -26.36
N GLU A 563 -8.75 -13.39 -25.84
CA GLU A 563 -7.67 -14.07 -25.10
C GLU A 563 -8.20 -14.65 -23.78
N GLU A 564 -8.94 -13.87 -22.99
CA GLU A 564 -9.54 -14.33 -21.72
C GLU A 564 -10.55 -15.45 -22.00
N TYR A 565 -11.37 -15.27 -23.03
CA TYR A 565 -12.35 -16.26 -23.45
C TYR A 565 -11.69 -17.57 -23.89
N LEU A 566 -10.69 -17.51 -24.78
CA LEU A 566 -9.98 -18.70 -25.25
C LEU A 566 -9.28 -19.41 -24.09
N ALA A 567 -8.61 -18.69 -23.19
CA ALA A 567 -7.99 -19.28 -22.00
C ALA A 567 -9.01 -20.05 -21.13
N ALA A 568 -10.25 -19.55 -21.03
CA ALA A 568 -11.31 -20.20 -20.27
C ALA A 568 -11.95 -21.43 -20.96
N TYR A 569 -11.95 -21.51 -22.31
CA TYR A 569 -12.71 -22.52 -23.05
C TYR A 569 -11.92 -23.40 -24.03
N ASP A 570 -10.67 -23.10 -24.41
CA ASP A 570 -9.93 -23.90 -25.39
C ASP A 570 -9.66 -25.35 -24.91
N GLY A 571 -9.61 -25.57 -23.59
CA GLY A 571 -9.54 -26.91 -22.99
C GLY A 571 -10.83 -27.73 -23.08
N GLN A 572 -11.99 -27.12 -23.38
CA GLN A 572 -13.29 -27.81 -23.36
C GLN A 572 -13.57 -28.66 -24.62
N LYS A 573 -12.69 -28.61 -25.63
CA LYS A 573 -12.82 -29.46 -26.84
C LYS A 573 -12.52 -30.96 -26.60
N GLN A 574 -12.14 -31.40 -25.38
CA GLN A 574 -11.85 -32.81 -25.09
C GLN A 574 -12.55 -33.44 -23.87
N GLU A 575 -13.44 -32.73 -23.16
CA GLU A 575 -14.00 -33.24 -21.89
C GLU A 575 -15.43 -33.80 -21.96
N ASN A 576 -15.75 -34.58 -23.01
CA ASN A 576 -16.93 -35.45 -23.00
C ASN A 576 -16.57 -36.94 -22.83
N LYS A 577 -15.38 -37.27 -22.30
CA LYS A 577 -14.95 -38.67 -22.10
C LYS A 577 -14.21 -39.04 -20.80
N THR A 578 -14.00 -38.14 -19.85
CA THR A 578 -13.26 -38.45 -18.60
C THR A 578 -13.98 -37.98 -17.34
N ALA A 579 -15.28 -38.26 -17.25
CA ALA A 579 -16.06 -38.08 -16.01
C ALA A 579 -15.88 -39.23 -14.99
N MET A 580 -14.71 -39.90 -14.96
CA MET A 580 -14.45 -41.03 -14.05
C MET A 580 -13.10 -41.00 -13.33
N GLU A 581 -12.35 -39.90 -13.37
CA GLU A 581 -11.06 -39.78 -12.65
C GLU A 581 -11.01 -38.65 -11.60
N ALA A 582 -12.12 -37.92 -11.38
CA ALA A 582 -12.18 -36.82 -10.41
C ALA A 582 -12.53 -37.24 -8.96
N GLN A 583 -12.30 -38.51 -8.59
CA GLN A 583 -12.60 -39.01 -7.24
C GLN A 583 -11.37 -39.47 -6.44
N THR A 584 -10.17 -39.08 -6.87
CA THR A 584 -8.90 -39.32 -6.16
C THR A 584 -8.00 -38.09 -6.21
N ALA A 585 -8.42 -37.01 -5.53
CA ALA A 585 -7.54 -35.91 -5.14
C ALA A 585 -8.12 -35.22 -3.89
N LYS A 586 -8.18 -35.96 -2.77
CA LYS A 586 -8.56 -35.41 -1.45
C LYS A 586 -7.40 -35.45 -0.45
N GLU A 587 -6.16 -35.54 -0.93
CA GLU A 587 -4.98 -35.76 -0.09
C GLU A 587 -3.80 -34.81 -0.35
N LYS A 588 -4.04 -33.67 -0.99
CA LYS A 588 -3.07 -32.56 -1.01
C LYS A 588 -3.85 -31.29 -0.81
N ASP A 589 -3.60 -30.55 0.28
CA ASP A 589 -3.65 -29.08 0.14
C ASP A 589 -2.99 -28.25 1.24
N LEU A 590 -2.14 -28.82 2.12
CA LEU A 590 -1.30 -27.96 2.97
C LEU A 590 -0.50 -26.96 2.13
N TYR A 591 0.01 -27.41 0.98
CA TYR A 591 0.66 -26.56 -0.01
C TYR A 591 -0.21 -25.36 -0.44
N LYS A 592 -1.45 -25.58 -0.89
CA LYS A 592 -2.33 -24.49 -1.33
C LYS A 592 -2.83 -23.62 -0.18
N ILE A 593 -3.10 -24.21 0.99
CA ILE A 593 -3.47 -23.50 2.21
C ILE A 593 -2.37 -22.49 2.58
N ILE A 594 -1.10 -22.89 2.47
CA ILE A 594 0.05 -21.99 2.68
C ILE A 594 0.08 -20.88 1.61
N LEU A 595 -0.13 -21.22 0.33
CA LEU A 595 -0.20 -20.21 -0.74
C LEU A 595 -1.36 -19.21 -0.54
N GLN A 596 -2.43 -19.62 0.13
CA GLN A 596 -3.62 -18.81 0.41
C GLN A 596 -3.57 -18.07 1.76
N GLY A 597 -2.59 -18.37 2.62
CA GLY A 597 -2.43 -17.70 3.90
C GLY A 597 -3.50 -18.03 4.96
N MET A 598 -4.08 -19.24 4.93
CA MET A 598 -5.16 -19.65 5.85
C MET A 598 -4.62 -20.36 7.09
N LYS A 599 -4.64 -19.68 8.25
CA LYS A 599 -3.95 -20.10 9.48
C LYS A 599 -4.59 -21.31 10.16
N ASP A 600 -5.91 -21.33 10.38
CA ASP A 600 -6.53 -22.42 11.15
C ASP A 600 -6.59 -23.71 10.32
N ASP A 601 -6.84 -23.57 9.01
CA ASP A 601 -6.79 -24.67 8.05
C ASP A 601 -5.42 -25.35 8.00
N ALA A 602 -4.34 -24.57 8.11
CA ALA A 602 -2.98 -25.11 8.11
C ALA A 602 -2.75 -26.02 9.31
N LYS A 603 -3.28 -25.67 10.49
CA LYS A 603 -3.21 -26.54 11.69
C LYS A 603 -3.89 -27.87 11.46
N GLU A 604 -5.12 -27.86 10.95
CA GLU A 604 -5.89 -29.08 10.71
C GLU A 604 -5.24 -29.97 9.63
N ALA A 605 -4.81 -29.36 8.53
CA ALA A 605 -4.14 -30.05 7.43
C ALA A 605 -2.81 -30.67 7.88
N THR A 606 -2.01 -29.95 8.68
CA THR A 606 -0.76 -30.47 9.23
C THR A 606 -0.99 -31.64 10.19
N LYS A 607 -2.00 -31.58 11.08
CA LYS A 607 -2.37 -32.72 11.95
C LYS A 607 -2.73 -33.97 11.15
N LEU A 608 -3.47 -33.80 10.05
CA LEU A 608 -3.83 -34.89 9.15
C LEU A 608 -2.61 -35.48 8.44
N LEU A 609 -1.67 -34.65 7.98
CA LEU A 609 -0.44 -35.12 7.34
C LEU A 609 0.50 -35.86 8.31
N LEU A 610 0.63 -35.37 9.54
CA LEU A 610 1.43 -36.03 10.59
C LEU A 610 0.88 -37.40 11.02
N SER A 611 -0.38 -37.71 10.68
CA SER A 611 -0.92 -39.07 10.87
C SER A 611 -0.43 -40.08 9.81
N LYS A 612 0.19 -39.59 8.72
CA LYS A 612 0.58 -40.40 7.56
C LYS A 612 2.07 -40.33 7.24
N TYR A 613 2.71 -39.20 7.53
CA TYR A 613 4.09 -38.89 7.16
C TYR A 613 4.88 -38.45 8.38
N GLU A 614 6.20 -38.62 8.34
CA GLU A 614 7.07 -38.08 9.39
C GLU A 614 7.14 -36.56 9.32
N ALA A 615 7.42 -35.91 10.46
CA ALA A 615 7.50 -34.45 10.56
C ALA A 615 8.43 -33.82 9.51
N LEU A 616 9.62 -34.39 9.32
CA LEU A 616 10.59 -33.89 8.34
C LEU A 616 10.10 -34.05 6.88
N GLU A 617 9.34 -35.11 6.60
CA GLU A 617 8.74 -35.32 5.28
C GLU A 617 7.64 -34.29 5.01
N VAL A 618 6.80 -33.98 6.01
CA VAL A 618 5.80 -32.90 5.89
C VAL A 618 6.47 -31.55 5.62
N VAL A 619 7.58 -31.25 6.30
CA VAL A 619 8.34 -30.01 6.07
C VAL A 619 8.92 -29.95 4.66
N ASN A 620 9.66 -30.98 4.24
CA ASN A 620 10.41 -30.97 2.99
C ASN A 620 9.53 -31.12 1.74
N GLU A 621 8.44 -31.88 1.80
CA GLU A 621 7.60 -32.18 0.63
C GLU A 621 6.38 -31.24 0.49
N TYR A 622 5.97 -30.55 1.56
CA TYR A 622 4.77 -29.69 1.53
C TYR A 622 5.06 -28.23 1.88
N ILE A 623 5.80 -27.97 2.97
CA ILE A 623 6.01 -26.60 3.47
C ILE A 623 7.09 -25.88 2.64
N VAL A 624 8.27 -26.49 2.48
CA VAL A 624 9.41 -25.88 1.75
C VAL A 624 9.03 -25.55 0.30
N PRO A 625 8.39 -26.45 -0.49
CA PRO A 625 7.99 -26.12 -1.85
C PRO A 625 6.98 -24.97 -1.93
N ALA A 626 6.07 -24.85 -0.96
CA ALA A 626 5.12 -23.74 -0.92
C ALA A 626 5.82 -22.40 -0.67
N LEU A 627 6.79 -22.38 0.25
CA LEU A 627 7.62 -21.19 0.52
C LEU A 627 8.48 -20.80 -0.68
N ASP A 628 9.08 -21.77 -1.37
CA ASP A 628 9.89 -21.52 -2.58
C ASP A 628 9.04 -20.85 -3.68
N VAL A 629 7.80 -21.32 -3.89
CA VAL A 629 6.87 -20.71 -4.87
C VAL A 629 6.40 -19.31 -4.44
N MET A 630 6.15 -19.07 -3.15
CA MET A 630 5.86 -17.71 -2.68
C MET A 630 7.07 -16.78 -2.88
N GLY A 631 8.28 -17.26 -2.59
CA GLY A 631 9.52 -16.52 -2.87
C GLY A 631 9.72 -16.22 -4.36
N GLU A 632 9.36 -17.14 -5.25
CA GLU A 632 9.38 -16.92 -6.70
C GLU A 632 8.35 -15.90 -7.17
N ARG A 633 7.12 -15.97 -6.64
CA ARG A 633 6.06 -15.00 -6.95
C ARG A 633 6.41 -13.60 -6.45
N TYR A 634 7.08 -13.48 -5.31
CA TYR A 634 7.52 -12.20 -4.76
C TYR A 634 8.58 -11.55 -5.65
N GLU A 635 9.63 -12.30 -6.05
CA GLU A 635 10.66 -11.78 -6.98
C GLU A 635 10.10 -11.35 -8.34
N LYS A 636 9.06 -12.03 -8.81
CA LYS A 636 8.38 -11.69 -10.07
C LYS A 636 7.38 -10.53 -9.93
N GLY A 637 7.21 -9.97 -8.73
CA GLY A 637 6.20 -8.93 -8.45
C GLY A 637 4.75 -9.40 -8.60
N VAL A 638 4.51 -10.71 -8.52
CA VAL A 638 3.17 -11.33 -8.60
C VAL A 638 2.46 -11.26 -7.24
N ILE A 639 3.20 -11.38 -6.16
CA ILE A 639 2.74 -11.12 -4.79
C ILE A 639 3.67 -10.10 -4.14
N PHE A 640 3.23 -9.46 -3.07
CA PHE A 640 3.99 -8.44 -2.35
C PHE A 640 4.25 -8.85 -0.90
N LEU A 641 4.98 -8.02 -0.17
CA LEU A 641 5.43 -8.30 1.19
C LEU A 641 4.29 -8.73 2.15
N PRO A 642 3.08 -8.13 2.13
CA PRO A 642 1.99 -8.58 2.99
C PRO A 642 1.60 -10.04 2.76
N GLN A 643 1.43 -10.47 1.51
CA GLN A 643 1.04 -11.85 1.20
C GLN A 643 2.15 -12.84 1.58
N LEU A 644 3.42 -12.46 1.38
CA LEU A 644 4.56 -13.27 1.76
C LEU A 644 4.61 -13.49 3.29
N ILE A 645 4.41 -12.42 4.07
CA ILE A 645 4.36 -12.46 5.54
C ILE A 645 3.15 -13.28 6.02
N ARG A 646 1.98 -13.16 5.37
CA ARG A 646 0.84 -13.99 5.76
C ARG A 646 1.10 -15.48 5.56
N SER A 647 1.62 -15.88 4.39
CA SER A 647 1.95 -17.29 4.14
C SER A 647 2.96 -17.83 5.13
N ALA A 648 3.92 -17.00 5.51
CA ALA A 648 4.89 -17.26 6.56
C ALA A 648 4.24 -17.50 7.93
N GLU A 649 3.31 -16.63 8.36
CA GLU A 649 2.55 -16.85 9.59
C GLU A 649 1.73 -18.15 9.51
N THR A 650 1.12 -18.45 8.37
CA THR A 650 0.41 -19.73 8.15
C THR A 650 1.33 -20.94 8.32
N VAL A 651 2.56 -20.86 7.80
CA VAL A 651 3.58 -21.89 7.99
C VAL A 651 4.00 -22.03 9.45
N LYS A 652 4.10 -20.92 10.19
CA LYS A 652 4.40 -20.94 11.63
C LYS A 652 3.35 -21.74 12.40
N GLU A 653 2.06 -21.56 12.11
CA GLU A 653 0.98 -22.34 12.73
C GLU A 653 1.12 -23.85 12.45
N SER A 654 1.55 -24.24 11.23
CA SER A 654 1.88 -25.62 10.91
C SER A 654 3.09 -26.13 11.70
N PHE A 655 4.14 -25.31 11.85
CA PHE A 655 5.32 -25.69 12.63
C PHE A 655 5.01 -25.85 14.13
N GLU A 656 4.12 -25.04 14.71
CA GLU A 656 3.67 -25.22 16.10
C GLU A 656 3.06 -26.61 16.31
N VAL A 657 2.20 -27.05 15.39
CA VAL A 657 1.63 -28.41 15.39
C VAL A 657 2.70 -29.49 15.25
N ILE A 658 3.68 -29.28 14.36
CA ILE A 658 4.79 -30.23 14.17
C ILE A 658 5.65 -30.33 15.44
N LYS A 659 5.95 -29.19 16.09
CA LYS A 659 6.73 -29.12 17.33
C LYS A 659 6.02 -29.84 18.47
N GLU A 660 4.71 -29.64 18.62
CA GLU A 660 3.90 -30.38 19.60
C GLU A 660 3.97 -31.90 19.37
N ALA A 661 3.85 -32.34 18.11
CA ALA A 661 3.92 -33.76 17.75
C ALA A 661 5.30 -34.38 18.02
N LEU A 662 6.39 -33.65 17.76
CA LEU A 662 7.76 -34.11 18.02
C LEU A 662 8.12 -34.14 19.50
N THR A 663 7.68 -33.14 20.24
CA THR A 663 7.86 -33.09 21.70
C THR A 663 7.14 -34.28 22.36
N ALA A 664 5.96 -34.64 21.87
CA ALA A 664 5.23 -35.83 22.31
C ALA A 664 5.95 -37.16 21.97
N GLN A 665 6.85 -37.16 20.97
CA GLN A 665 7.65 -38.31 20.55
C GLN A 665 9.07 -38.32 21.16
N GLY A 666 9.45 -37.31 21.94
CA GLY A 666 10.76 -37.23 22.60
C GLY A 666 11.94 -36.86 21.69
N ASN A 667 11.67 -36.29 20.50
CA ASN A 667 12.70 -35.82 19.57
C ASN A 667 13.09 -34.36 19.86
N GLU A 668 14.36 -34.00 19.64
CA GLU A 668 14.87 -32.62 19.75
C GLU A 668 14.34 -31.72 18.61
N GLU A 669 14.40 -30.40 18.83
CA GLU A 669 13.96 -29.35 17.90
C GLU A 669 14.48 -29.56 16.47
N ILE A 670 13.57 -29.49 15.49
CA ILE A 670 13.97 -29.31 14.09
C ILE A 670 14.46 -27.87 13.99
N SER A 671 15.77 -27.63 13.89
CA SER A 671 16.35 -26.34 13.50
C SER A 671 17.39 -26.60 12.42
N LYS A 672 17.35 -25.81 11.34
CA LYS A 672 18.36 -25.89 10.27
C LYS A 672 19.68 -25.20 10.62
N GLY A 673 19.78 -24.59 11.80
CA GLY A 673 20.97 -23.91 12.28
C GLY A 673 20.67 -22.54 12.88
N LYS A 674 21.66 -21.99 13.58
CA LYS A 674 21.57 -20.69 14.27
C LYS A 674 22.20 -19.58 13.43
N ILE A 675 21.52 -18.44 13.33
CA ILE A 675 21.96 -17.25 12.60
C ILE A 675 21.89 -16.04 13.53
N VAL A 676 22.96 -15.24 13.61
CA VAL A 676 22.90 -13.93 14.27
C VAL A 676 22.53 -12.88 13.24
N LEU A 677 21.54 -12.03 13.54
CA LEU A 677 21.18 -10.87 12.72
C LEU A 677 21.31 -9.58 13.52
N ALA A 678 21.89 -8.55 12.92
CA ALA A 678 22.03 -7.24 13.54
C ALA A 678 21.97 -6.10 12.52
N THR A 679 21.36 -4.97 12.92
CA THR A 679 21.57 -3.69 12.25
C THR A 679 22.77 -3.04 12.91
N VAL A 680 23.77 -2.69 12.11
CA VAL A 680 25.09 -2.26 12.63
C VAL A 680 24.98 -0.97 13.44
N GLU A 681 26.01 -0.71 14.25
CA GLU A 681 26.11 0.51 15.06
C GLU A 681 25.80 1.77 14.23
N GLY A 682 25.11 2.72 14.85
CA GLY A 682 24.64 3.94 14.24
C GLY A 682 23.48 3.78 13.25
N ASP A 683 22.99 2.56 12.98
CA ASP A 683 21.82 2.36 12.13
C ASP A 683 20.61 1.87 12.93
N VAL A 684 19.58 2.72 12.94
CA VAL A 684 18.31 2.47 13.63
C VAL A 684 17.23 1.91 12.70
N HIS A 685 17.55 1.69 11.42
CA HIS A 685 16.59 1.15 10.46
C HIS A 685 16.70 -0.37 10.38
N ASP A 686 15.74 -1.05 10.98
CA ASP A 686 15.74 -2.52 11.09
C ASP A 686 14.70 -3.22 10.21
N ILE A 687 13.98 -2.49 9.36
CA ILE A 687 12.93 -3.06 8.50
C ILE A 687 13.47 -4.22 7.66
N GLY A 688 14.56 -4.00 6.90
CA GLY A 688 15.17 -5.04 6.07
C GLY A 688 15.64 -6.26 6.87
N LYS A 689 16.30 -6.02 8.02
CA LYS A 689 16.72 -7.08 8.96
C LYS A 689 15.52 -7.88 9.48
N ASN A 690 14.44 -7.20 9.87
CA ASN A 690 13.24 -7.83 10.40
C ASN A 690 12.56 -8.71 9.35
N ILE A 691 12.59 -8.32 8.08
CA ILE A 691 12.09 -9.18 6.98
C ILE A 691 12.99 -10.40 6.80
N VAL A 692 14.31 -10.21 6.77
CA VAL A 692 15.26 -11.33 6.68
C VAL A 692 15.09 -12.29 7.86
N LYS A 693 14.90 -11.76 9.07
CA LYS A 693 14.57 -12.55 10.26
C LYS A 693 13.30 -13.36 10.05
N VAL A 694 12.20 -12.70 9.70
CA VAL A 694 10.90 -13.35 9.49
C VAL A 694 11.07 -14.46 8.45
N LEU A 695 11.69 -14.18 7.29
CA LEU A 695 11.93 -15.19 6.28
C LEU A 695 12.78 -16.35 6.78
N LEU A 696 13.93 -16.10 7.41
CA LEU A 696 14.79 -17.16 7.93
C LEU A 696 14.07 -18.01 8.99
N GLU A 697 13.29 -17.40 9.87
CA GLU A 697 12.43 -18.11 10.83
C GLU A 697 11.39 -18.98 10.10
N ASN A 698 10.82 -18.53 8.97
CA ASN A 698 9.89 -19.33 8.17
C ASN A 698 10.55 -20.54 7.51
N TYR A 699 11.83 -20.44 7.15
CA TYR A 699 12.63 -21.57 6.68
C TYR A 699 13.21 -22.40 7.84
N ASN A 700 12.77 -22.13 9.07
CA ASN A 700 13.08 -22.89 10.28
C ASN A 700 14.57 -22.80 10.70
N TYR A 701 15.16 -21.62 10.52
CA TYR A 701 16.43 -21.23 11.14
C TYR A 701 16.15 -20.56 12.50
N GLU A 702 17.02 -20.81 13.50
CA GLU A 702 16.97 -20.10 14.78
C GLU A 702 17.68 -18.76 14.62
N VAL A 703 16.91 -17.66 14.60
CA VAL A 703 17.45 -16.31 14.42
C VAL A 703 17.66 -15.63 15.78
N ILE A 704 18.92 -15.35 16.10
CA ILE A 704 19.33 -14.53 17.25
C ILE A 704 19.38 -13.09 16.77
N ASP A 705 18.27 -12.39 16.97
CA ASP A 705 18.12 -11.00 16.59
C ASP A 705 18.67 -10.06 17.66
N LEU A 706 19.77 -9.39 17.35
CA LEU A 706 20.39 -8.40 18.25
C LEU A 706 19.74 -7.02 18.16
N GLY A 707 18.80 -6.83 17.24
CA GLY A 707 18.08 -5.58 17.04
C GLY A 707 18.84 -4.58 16.19
N LYS A 708 18.76 -3.31 16.58
CA LYS A 708 19.30 -2.17 15.85
C LYS A 708 20.30 -1.38 16.67
N ASN A 709 21.13 -0.59 15.98
CA ASN A 709 22.22 0.16 16.58
C ASN A 709 23.14 -0.75 17.42
N VAL A 710 23.53 -1.90 16.85
CA VAL A 710 24.23 -2.95 17.60
C VAL A 710 25.74 -2.75 17.51
N PRO A 711 26.45 -2.59 18.64
CA PRO A 711 27.90 -2.46 18.64
C PRO A 711 28.58 -3.77 18.21
N LYS A 712 29.72 -3.64 17.50
CA LYS A 712 30.46 -4.79 16.95
C LYS A 712 30.90 -5.79 18.02
N GLU A 713 31.20 -5.34 19.23
CA GLU A 713 31.59 -6.19 20.35
C GLU A 713 30.48 -7.18 20.72
N LEU A 714 29.22 -6.71 20.75
CA LEU A 714 28.06 -7.54 21.06
C LEU A 714 27.79 -8.57 19.95
N ILE A 715 27.96 -8.17 18.68
CA ILE A 715 27.82 -9.09 17.53
C ILE A 715 28.83 -10.24 17.66
N VAL A 716 30.09 -9.92 17.97
CA VAL A 716 31.16 -10.92 18.14
C VAL A 716 30.90 -11.80 19.36
N GLU A 717 30.48 -11.22 20.49
CA GLU A 717 30.16 -11.96 21.72
C GLU A 717 29.05 -12.98 21.49
N GLU A 718 27.93 -12.56 20.91
CA GLU A 718 26.78 -13.44 20.69
C GLU A 718 27.05 -14.49 19.60
N ALA A 719 27.78 -14.14 18.54
CA ALA A 719 28.21 -15.11 17.53
C ALA A 719 29.09 -16.22 18.14
N LYS A 720 29.99 -15.86 19.06
CA LYS A 720 30.87 -16.80 19.78
C LYS A 720 30.12 -17.65 20.80
N LYS A 721 29.24 -17.02 21.59
CA LYS A 721 28.41 -17.67 22.62
C LYS A 721 27.48 -18.72 22.05
N HIS A 722 26.88 -18.44 20.89
CA HIS A 722 25.93 -19.34 20.24
C HIS A 722 26.54 -20.22 19.15
N GLN A 723 27.85 -20.09 18.89
CA GLN A 723 28.60 -20.86 17.88
C GLN A 723 27.93 -20.84 16.49
N VAL A 724 27.46 -19.66 16.07
CA VAL A 724 26.75 -19.51 14.79
C VAL A 724 27.70 -19.61 13.60
N LYS A 725 27.23 -20.23 12.52
CA LYS A 725 27.99 -20.36 11.26
C LYS A 725 27.73 -19.22 10.27
N LEU A 726 26.66 -18.45 10.49
CA LEU A 726 26.26 -17.33 9.65
C LEU A 726 25.90 -16.11 10.51
N VAL A 727 26.45 -14.95 10.15
CA VAL A 727 26.10 -13.65 10.70
C VAL A 727 25.58 -12.77 9.56
N GLY A 728 24.38 -12.20 9.71
CA GLY A 728 23.81 -11.23 8.78
C GLY A 728 23.87 -9.82 9.36
N LEU A 729 24.43 -8.89 8.58
CA LEU A 729 24.53 -7.47 8.95
C LEU A 729 23.70 -6.61 8.00
N SER A 730 22.92 -5.69 8.56
CA SER A 730 22.09 -4.75 7.81
C SER A 730 22.53 -3.29 8.02
N ALA A 731 22.46 -2.49 6.96
CA ALA A 731 22.60 -1.03 7.00
C ALA A 731 21.73 -0.35 5.93
N LEU A 732 20.91 0.63 6.32
CA LEU A 732 20.08 1.43 5.41
C LEU A 732 20.74 2.78 5.07
N MET A 733 21.51 3.36 5.99
CA MET A 733 22.14 4.66 5.75
C MET A 733 23.53 4.47 5.15
N THR A 734 23.90 5.29 4.18
CA THR A 734 25.25 5.20 3.59
C THR A 734 26.35 5.49 4.62
N THR A 735 26.01 6.26 5.66
CA THR A 735 26.88 6.59 6.78
C THR A 735 27.23 5.39 7.66
N THR A 736 26.38 4.37 7.74
CA THR A 736 26.53 3.24 8.69
C THR A 736 27.25 2.04 8.08
N VAL A 737 27.46 2.02 6.76
CA VAL A 737 28.18 0.96 6.04
C VAL A 737 29.59 0.72 6.59
N LYS A 738 30.28 1.76 7.06
CA LYS A 738 31.62 1.62 7.65
C LYS A 738 31.61 0.75 8.93
N HIS A 739 30.58 0.86 9.75
CA HIS A 739 30.47 0.03 10.96
C HIS A 739 30.26 -1.45 10.63
N MET A 740 29.70 -1.75 9.45
CA MET A 740 29.62 -3.11 8.93
C MET A 740 31.01 -3.69 8.61
N GLU A 741 31.89 -2.91 7.97
CA GLU A 741 33.28 -3.30 7.75
C GLU A 741 34.00 -3.56 9.08
N GLU A 742 33.81 -2.68 10.08
CA GLU A 742 34.39 -2.84 11.41
C GLU A 742 33.92 -4.12 12.11
N ALA A 743 32.64 -4.46 12.01
CA ALA A 743 32.09 -5.70 12.54
C ALA A 743 32.65 -6.95 11.84
N ILE A 744 32.77 -6.94 10.51
CA ILE A 744 33.39 -8.03 9.73
C ILE A 744 34.84 -8.25 10.16
N LEU A 745 35.61 -7.16 10.32
CA LEU A 745 37.01 -7.24 10.76
C LEU A 745 37.12 -7.77 12.19
N ALA A 746 36.20 -7.39 13.09
CA ALA A 746 36.17 -7.88 14.46
C ALA A 746 35.87 -9.39 14.53
N LEU A 747 34.88 -9.87 13.76
CA LEU A 747 34.55 -11.31 13.65
C LEU A 747 35.74 -12.13 13.12
N LYS A 748 36.42 -11.63 12.08
CA LYS A 748 37.60 -12.29 11.50
C LYS A 748 38.79 -12.33 12.46
N LYS A 749 38.97 -11.31 13.30
CA LYS A 749 40.07 -11.24 14.29
C LYS A 749 39.96 -12.33 15.36
N GLU A 750 38.74 -12.71 15.75
CA GLU A 750 38.49 -13.79 16.71
C GLU A 750 38.59 -15.20 16.10
N ASN A 751 38.84 -15.32 14.79
CA ASN A 751 39.05 -16.58 14.08
C ASN A 751 37.86 -17.56 14.21
N LEU A 752 36.64 -17.01 14.28
CA LEU A 752 35.39 -17.78 14.32
C LEU A 752 35.14 -18.46 12.97
N ASP A 753 34.70 -19.71 12.99
CA ASP A 753 34.27 -20.45 11.80
C ASP A 753 32.85 -20.01 11.39
N CYS A 754 32.72 -18.73 11.03
CA CYS A 754 31.47 -18.08 10.64
C CYS A 754 31.62 -17.30 9.34
N LYS A 755 30.59 -17.34 8.51
CA LYS A 755 30.46 -16.55 7.29
C LYS A 755 29.67 -15.29 7.56
N VAL A 756 30.01 -14.19 6.88
CA VAL A 756 29.28 -12.92 7.01
C VAL A 756 28.55 -12.57 5.73
N MET A 757 27.24 -12.42 5.85
CA MET A 757 26.36 -11.90 4.82
C MET A 757 26.01 -10.44 5.13
N VAL A 758 25.98 -9.59 4.11
CA VAL A 758 25.64 -8.17 4.25
C VAL A 758 24.49 -7.78 3.32
N GLY A 759 23.64 -6.86 3.76
CA GLY A 759 22.52 -6.34 2.97
C GLY A 759 22.00 -4.99 3.45
N GLY A 760 21.09 -4.38 2.68
CA GLY A 760 20.48 -3.08 2.97
C GLY A 760 20.52 -2.11 1.78
N ALA A 761 19.65 -1.10 1.80
CA ALA A 761 19.29 -0.29 0.62
C ALA A 761 20.45 0.46 -0.05
N VAL A 762 21.54 0.69 0.70
CA VAL A 762 22.72 1.42 0.22
C VAL A 762 23.86 0.52 -0.25
N LEU A 763 23.70 -0.80 -0.11
CA LEU A 763 24.70 -1.79 -0.52
C LEU A 763 24.43 -2.33 -1.93
N ASN A 764 25.51 -2.68 -2.62
CA ASN A 764 25.51 -3.44 -3.85
C ASN A 764 26.62 -4.50 -3.80
N GLU A 765 26.73 -5.32 -4.85
CA GLU A 765 27.70 -6.42 -4.89
C GLU A 765 29.16 -5.93 -4.80
N ASP A 766 29.47 -4.80 -5.42
CA ASP A 766 30.81 -4.21 -5.37
C ASP A 766 31.16 -3.73 -3.95
N TYR A 767 30.20 -3.16 -3.23
CA TYR A 767 30.36 -2.77 -1.83
C TYR A 767 30.63 -3.94 -0.91
N ALA A 768 29.83 -5.00 -1.01
CA ALA A 768 29.99 -6.18 -0.18
C ALA A 768 31.39 -6.79 -0.34
N LYS A 769 31.92 -6.82 -1.58
CA LYS A 769 33.30 -7.23 -1.86
C LYS A 769 34.33 -6.28 -1.24
N MET A 770 34.11 -4.96 -1.32
CA MET A 770 35.02 -3.96 -0.76
C MET A 770 35.20 -4.12 0.76
N ILE A 771 34.09 -4.29 1.50
CA ILE A 771 34.13 -4.51 2.96
C ILE A 771 34.47 -5.95 3.36
N LYS A 772 34.82 -6.80 2.37
CA LYS A 772 35.22 -8.20 2.54
C LYS A 772 34.15 -9.07 3.19
N ALA A 773 32.87 -8.82 2.92
CA ALA A 773 31.81 -9.77 3.26
C ALA A 773 32.00 -11.08 2.46
N ASP A 774 31.51 -12.20 2.99
CA ASP A 774 31.51 -13.48 2.27
C ASP A 774 30.37 -13.51 1.23
N TYR A 775 29.22 -12.90 1.56
CA TYR A 775 28.04 -12.88 0.70
C TYR A 775 27.36 -11.51 0.69
N TYR A 776 26.73 -11.18 -0.43
CA TYR A 776 25.84 -10.04 -0.58
C TYR A 776 24.40 -10.54 -0.70
N GLY A 777 23.59 -10.28 0.33
CA GLY A 777 22.15 -10.48 0.29
C GLY A 777 21.49 -9.28 -0.36
N LYS A 778 21.32 -9.33 -1.69
CA LYS A 778 20.66 -8.25 -2.47
C LYS A 778 19.22 -7.99 -1.99
N ASP A 779 18.55 -9.04 -1.54
CA ASP A 779 17.20 -9.04 -1.00
C ASP A 779 17.05 -10.14 0.06
N ALA A 780 15.86 -10.22 0.65
CA ALA A 780 15.61 -11.15 1.74
C ALA A 780 15.53 -12.62 1.28
N ARG A 781 15.26 -12.91 0.00
CA ARG A 781 15.28 -14.28 -0.54
C ARG A 781 16.70 -14.74 -0.77
N GLU A 782 17.56 -13.88 -1.29
CA GLU A 782 18.98 -14.18 -1.42
C GLU A 782 19.60 -14.48 -0.06
N ALA A 783 19.16 -13.78 1.00
CA ALA A 783 19.58 -14.10 2.36
C ALA A 783 19.21 -15.54 2.80
N VAL A 784 18.04 -16.04 2.40
CA VAL A 784 17.64 -17.43 2.61
C VAL A 784 18.48 -18.40 1.76
N ASN A 785 18.75 -18.05 0.49
CA ASN A 785 19.60 -18.89 -0.38
C ASN A 785 21.01 -19.05 0.21
N ILE A 786 21.59 -17.95 0.71
CA ILE A 786 22.88 -17.94 1.38
C ILE A 786 22.83 -18.79 2.66
N ALA A 787 21.77 -18.66 3.46
CA ALA A 787 21.59 -19.50 4.65
C ALA A 787 21.53 -21.00 4.30
N ARG A 788 20.83 -21.37 3.21
CA ARG A 788 20.75 -22.73 2.68
C ARG A 788 22.12 -23.25 2.24
N GLU A 789 22.89 -22.43 1.53
CA GLU A 789 24.26 -22.78 1.11
C GLU A 789 25.19 -23.02 2.30
N VAL A 790 25.09 -22.21 3.35
CA VAL A 790 26.01 -22.24 4.50
C VAL A 790 25.61 -23.30 5.55
N LEU A 791 24.32 -23.52 5.76
CA LEU A 791 23.79 -24.32 6.88
C LEU A 791 23.13 -25.64 6.48
N GLY A 792 22.70 -25.81 5.22
CA GLY A 792 21.92 -26.97 4.75
C GLY A 792 20.42 -26.69 4.68
#